data_AF-A0A9D7XNE2-F1
#
_entry.id   AF-A0A9D7XNE2-F1
#
_cell.length_a   1.000
_cell.length_b   1.000
_cell.length_c   1.000
_cell.angle_alpha   90.00
_cell.angle_beta   90.00
_cell.angle_gamma   90.00
#
_symmetry.space_group_name_H-M   'P 1'
#
loop_
_entity.id
_entity.type
_entity.pdbx_description
1 polymer ?
#
loop_
_entity_poly.entity_id
_entity_poly.type
_entity_poly.pdbx_seq_one_letter_code
_entity_poly.pdbx_strand_id
1 'polypeptide(L)'
;MKTPFLIVGLLICALRISAQTIPNPTQTDVITIDNGTPGSADPNDRIRYTVTIQNTGGAPATLVQLNAVLDGRTTLVPGSFKSSPLAINDSYTSTGNVGISVAAGSGLKANDFDDNIPGLTIVAGTFATTGGGSITIAADGGFTYNPAAGFTGADTYSYTLTDSDPVGLPVPLTDAGTVTITVSNMIWFVDNTGGGSGGTGTLANPFKTLGDFNGSSGPLAGQLIFIKNTGTNYNGGIVLKDNQIVFGTGHTGGANLVNVLPFSLAPNSAVLPAINGTPPIITNTASGDGVTLASGNSLRGFNVGACFDFGMDNTTTLTVGNLVISEVAINNTTGGGFDASNGSGATMNVVFSNLSSTGGTNGIDLTSCAGTFTVNGGTITNPTGTGVMILNGSVTFSSSGVITDNSGFAVDVDNHDSNNVTFSGNITSTGTGIRVQNCGGGTKTFSGASKSLNTGTNSGVTLSSNAGATITINNGGLVITTTSGTGFNAAGGGTVTVTVNGGAVNTISSGSGTALNVTSTTIGANGLNFQSISANGGSNGIVLNTTGAGGLTVTGTSSTDGSGGTIQNITTRGAEFISANNISLKNMNFTNANTTDAGGAGVCEDIATGSCNACIYLSTVSTVTLDNLNITGTIAEIGINGISVSNLTFTNSTIDHAGLVNGGSDLVSEEGAIKMRDLTGTFTLDNDNLTFSGGITVEIKNTTGNLLLNTNNTTYSDTQSSGNGQGGLQVLTTGTTTVHPGAIVNVNSCSFLRLRTHGVNVQSVGTTDAGSATSDVDITTSTFDPGTGTMIGIDLDADDASTLKFNVVNNTKIWSRNGPAMNVFGDVSATIDGRINDNPVQVLNNVGSNVGSGIRANLNKDASGRIEVKTNVVNIGSDDAGIDLTGIGRTSANAGGATKTLNATVTGNNVTIGATSTYGIFIISASNAGDNNAICVNVANNTVIRNPSSIASFRARVPSATGFFFMEGFNTNAENTWNIKGNMPTSAGGSEVSFGGSGTFNTCTTVLPTNPTITPSS
;
A
#
# COMPACT_ATOMS: atom_id res chain seq x y z
N MET A 1 23.02 -37.35 38.36
CA MET A 1 22.90 -37.17 39.84
C MET A 1 21.45 -37.50 40.20
N LYS A 2 21.20 -38.56 40.98
CA LYS A 2 20.91 -38.56 42.43
C LYS A 2 19.56 -37.91 42.84
N THR A 3 18.55 -38.77 43.10
CA THR A 3 17.65 -38.81 44.30
C THR A 3 16.73 -37.62 44.66
N PRO A 4 15.73 -37.80 45.55
CA PRO A 4 14.70 -38.86 45.62
C PRO A 4 13.28 -38.29 45.92
N PHE A 5 12.22 -39.11 45.94
CA PHE A 5 11.19 -39.07 47.00
C PHE A 5 10.40 -40.40 47.07
N LEU A 6 9.31 -40.46 47.84
CA LEU A 6 9.04 -41.63 48.70
C LEU A 6 7.55 -41.84 49.07
N ILE A 7 7.05 -43.06 48.85
CA ILE A 7 5.92 -43.76 49.53
C ILE A 7 4.53 -43.08 49.58
N VAL A 8 3.55 -43.63 48.85
CA VAL A 8 2.49 -44.56 49.32
C VAL A 8 2.11 -45.48 48.13
N GLY A 9 1.75 -46.77 48.24
CA GLY A 9 1.82 -47.69 49.39
C GLY A 9 0.73 -48.78 49.41
N LEU A 10 0.78 -49.81 48.55
CA LEU A 10 -0.17 -50.94 48.54
C LEU A 10 0.51 -52.32 48.36
N LEU A 11 0.18 -53.23 49.27
CA LEU A 11 0.36 -54.69 49.27
C LEU A 11 1.32 -55.33 48.22
N ILE A 12 2.56 -55.63 48.63
CA ILE A 12 3.42 -56.57 47.90
C ILE A 12 2.86 -57.99 48.12
N CYS A 13 2.01 -58.46 47.21
CA CYS A 13 1.84 -59.89 47.02
C CYS A 13 3.05 -60.40 46.24
N ALA A 14 3.84 -61.27 46.86
CA ALA A 14 5.01 -61.84 46.21
C ALA A 14 4.57 -62.73 45.04
N LEU A 15 4.71 -62.23 43.80
CA LEU A 15 4.53 -63.03 42.60
C LEU A 15 5.69 -64.03 42.50
N ARG A 16 5.57 -65.14 43.24
CA ARG A 16 6.37 -66.34 42.98
C ARG A 16 6.00 -66.79 41.57
N ILE A 17 6.93 -66.67 40.63
CA ILE A 17 6.91 -67.51 39.43
C ILE A 17 7.22 -68.93 39.91
N SER A 18 6.21 -69.60 40.45
CA SER A 18 6.24 -71.04 40.60
C SER A 18 6.02 -71.59 39.19
N ALA A 19 6.99 -72.33 38.67
CA ALA A 19 6.69 -73.25 37.58
C ALA A 19 5.54 -74.13 38.07
N GLN A 20 4.45 -74.19 37.32
CA GLN A 20 3.33 -75.05 37.68
C GLN A 20 3.76 -76.50 37.41
N THR A 21 3.96 -77.27 38.48
CA THR A 21 4.12 -78.71 38.38
C THR A 21 2.78 -79.32 37.98
N ILE A 22 2.70 -79.94 36.81
CA ILE A 22 1.61 -80.87 36.50
C ILE A 22 1.72 -82.01 37.52
N PRO A 23 0.74 -82.18 38.43
CA PRO A 23 0.88 -83.15 39.51
C PRO A 23 0.71 -84.56 38.95
N ASN A 24 1.77 -85.36 39.04
CA ASN A 24 1.79 -86.80 38.77
C ASN A 24 1.14 -87.21 37.43
N PRO A 25 1.76 -86.93 36.26
CA PRO A 25 1.35 -87.59 35.02
C PRO A 25 1.44 -89.12 35.20
N THR A 26 0.36 -89.83 34.92
CA THR A 26 0.28 -91.29 35.09
C THR A 26 0.41 -92.00 33.76
N GLN A 27 1.18 -93.08 33.72
CA GLN A 27 1.19 -94.03 32.62
C GLN A 27 0.75 -95.41 33.14
N THR A 28 -0.18 -96.04 32.42
CA THR A 28 -0.64 -97.41 32.69
C THR A 28 -0.59 -98.22 31.41
N ASP A 29 -0.28 -99.50 31.53
CA ASP A 29 -0.26 -100.47 30.44
C ASP A 29 -1.32 -101.56 30.65
N VAL A 30 -1.85 -102.09 29.55
CA VAL A 30 -2.81 -103.21 29.57
C VAL A 30 -2.66 -104.07 28.32
N ILE A 31 -2.69 -105.40 28.48
CA ILE A 31 -2.75 -106.35 27.37
C ILE A 31 -4.16 -106.30 26.77
N THR A 32 -4.24 -106.09 25.46
CA THR A 32 -5.50 -105.89 24.70
C THR A 32 -5.76 -106.99 23.68
N ILE A 33 -4.71 -107.69 23.25
CA ILE A 33 -4.78 -108.99 22.60
C ILE A 33 -3.72 -109.85 23.31
N ASP A 34 -4.16 -110.95 23.89
CA ASP A 34 -3.38 -111.95 24.60
C ASP A 34 -3.46 -113.24 23.76
N ASN A 35 -2.40 -113.53 23.01
CA ASN A 35 -2.28 -114.67 22.11
C ASN A 35 -1.50 -115.83 22.76
N GLY A 36 -1.16 -115.71 24.04
CA GLY A 36 -0.24 -116.60 24.74
C GLY A 36 -0.74 -117.01 26.12
N THR A 37 0.03 -116.68 27.14
CA THR A 37 -0.21 -117.09 28.53
C THR A 37 -1.08 -116.04 29.25
N PRO A 38 -2.32 -116.37 29.68
CA PRO A 38 -3.27 -115.39 30.20
C PRO A 38 -2.68 -114.42 31.24
N GLY A 39 -2.63 -113.14 30.88
CA GLY A 39 -2.13 -112.05 31.73
C GLY A 39 -0.62 -111.82 31.71
N SER A 40 0.13 -112.46 30.80
CA SER A 40 1.56 -112.20 30.56
C SER A 40 1.78 -111.67 29.16
N ALA A 41 2.67 -110.68 28.99
CA ALA A 41 2.95 -110.10 27.68
C ALA A 41 3.88 -111.00 26.85
N ASP A 42 3.31 -111.75 25.91
CA ASP A 42 3.98 -112.70 25.03
C ASP A 42 4.22 -112.12 23.61
N PRO A 43 5.12 -112.72 22.79
CA PRO A 43 5.35 -112.28 21.42
C PRO A 43 4.08 -112.35 20.54
N ASN A 44 3.78 -111.25 19.86
CA ASN A 44 2.55 -110.96 19.08
C ASN A 44 1.32 -110.52 19.90
N ASP A 45 1.45 -110.28 21.20
CA ASP A 45 0.43 -109.56 21.96
C ASP A 45 0.35 -108.08 21.57
N ARG A 46 -0.75 -107.43 21.95
CA ARG A 46 -0.90 -105.97 21.83
C ARG A 46 -1.07 -105.35 23.20
N ILE A 47 -0.07 -104.58 23.63
CA ILE A 47 -0.16 -103.74 24.84
C ILE A 47 -0.65 -102.35 24.44
N ARG A 48 -1.65 -101.82 25.14
CA ARG A 48 -2.04 -100.41 25.08
C ARG A 48 -1.39 -99.68 26.24
N TYR A 49 -0.59 -98.66 25.94
CA TYR A 49 -0.16 -97.67 26.92
C TYR A 49 -1.15 -96.51 26.93
N THR A 50 -1.57 -96.07 28.11
CA THR A 50 -2.38 -94.87 28.32
C THR A 50 -1.57 -93.92 29.18
N VAL A 51 -1.33 -92.70 28.69
CA VAL A 51 -0.68 -91.63 29.44
C VAL A 51 -1.71 -90.54 29.72
N THR A 52 -1.86 -90.14 30.97
CA THR A 52 -2.76 -89.05 31.38
C THR A 52 -1.93 -87.88 31.88
N ILE A 53 -2.07 -86.74 31.20
CA ILE A 53 -1.49 -85.45 31.57
C ILE A 53 -2.67 -84.50 31.75
N GLN A 54 -2.88 -83.98 32.96
CA GLN A 54 -4.00 -83.09 33.26
C GLN A 54 -3.53 -81.78 33.89
N ASN A 55 -3.86 -80.65 33.26
CA ASN A 55 -3.68 -79.35 33.87
C ASN A 55 -4.82 -79.08 34.87
N THR A 56 -4.53 -79.18 36.17
CA THR A 56 -5.49 -78.96 37.26
C THR A 56 -5.35 -77.60 37.96
N GLY A 57 -4.46 -76.74 37.48
CA GLY A 57 -4.26 -75.38 37.98
C GLY A 57 -4.88 -74.32 37.08
N GLY A 58 -5.10 -73.12 37.63
CA GLY A 58 -5.72 -72.00 36.89
C GLY A 58 -4.82 -71.26 35.90
N ALA A 59 -3.58 -71.70 35.69
CA ALA A 59 -2.65 -71.12 34.72
C ALA A 59 -2.33 -72.12 33.58
N PRO A 60 -2.01 -71.65 32.36
CA PRO A 60 -1.62 -72.54 31.28
C PRO A 60 -0.27 -73.23 31.55
N ALA A 61 -0.22 -74.55 31.44
CA ALA A 61 1.03 -75.31 31.42
C ALA A 61 1.65 -75.24 30.01
N THR A 62 2.56 -74.30 29.79
CA THR A 62 3.22 -74.10 28.49
C THR A 62 4.43 -75.02 28.30
N LEU A 63 4.77 -75.31 27.04
CA LEU A 63 5.95 -76.13 26.64
C LEU A 63 5.99 -77.56 27.20
N VAL A 64 4.83 -78.14 27.51
CA VAL A 64 4.73 -79.55 27.96
C VAL A 64 5.10 -80.47 26.80
N GLN A 65 6.12 -81.30 26.99
CA GLN A 65 6.54 -82.32 26.02
C GLN A 65 6.30 -83.72 26.58
N LEU A 66 5.50 -84.51 25.88
CA LEU A 66 5.38 -85.95 26.14
C LEU A 66 6.54 -86.68 25.46
N ASN A 67 7.48 -87.20 26.26
CA ASN A 67 8.50 -88.13 25.79
C ASN A 67 8.16 -89.56 26.24
N ALA A 68 7.26 -90.22 25.50
CA ALA A 68 6.87 -91.60 25.77
C ALA A 68 7.89 -92.57 25.14
N VAL A 69 8.78 -93.12 25.95
CA VAL A 69 9.71 -94.17 25.53
C VAL A 69 9.02 -95.53 25.67
N LEU A 70 8.82 -96.23 24.55
CA LEU A 70 8.32 -97.60 24.54
C LEU A 70 9.34 -98.56 25.16
N ASP A 71 8.87 -99.61 25.85
CA ASP A 71 9.74 -100.72 26.26
C ASP A 71 10.41 -101.33 25.02
N GLY A 72 11.72 -101.55 25.08
CA GLY A 72 12.51 -102.05 23.95
C GLY A 72 12.14 -103.45 23.44
N ARG A 73 11.24 -104.15 24.12
CA ARG A 73 10.63 -105.43 23.69
C ARG A 73 9.31 -105.23 22.92
N THR A 74 8.79 -104.01 22.86
CA THR A 74 7.56 -103.65 22.16
C THR A 74 7.86 -102.82 20.90
N THR A 75 7.09 -103.07 19.84
CA THR A 75 7.13 -102.29 18.60
C THR A 75 5.80 -101.53 18.49
N LEU A 76 5.86 -100.22 18.18
CA LEU A 76 4.64 -99.44 17.95
C LEU A 76 3.86 -100.04 16.78
N VAL A 77 2.58 -100.35 16.98
CA VAL A 77 1.69 -100.73 15.89
C VAL A 77 1.41 -99.45 15.06
N PRO A 78 1.73 -99.40 13.75
CA PRO A 78 1.48 -98.21 12.94
C PRO A 78 0.01 -97.76 13.01
N GLY A 79 -0.22 -96.48 13.28
CA GLY A 79 -1.57 -95.91 13.44
C GLY A 79 -2.28 -96.22 14.76
N SER A 80 -1.60 -96.79 15.78
CA SER A 80 -2.21 -97.11 17.08
C SER A 80 -2.11 -96.00 18.15
N PHE A 81 -1.49 -94.87 17.84
CA PHE A 81 -1.49 -93.70 18.70
C PHE A 81 -2.88 -93.05 18.69
N LYS A 82 -3.35 -92.63 19.87
CA LYS A 82 -4.63 -91.95 20.12
C LYS A 82 -4.45 -90.91 21.23
N SER A 83 -5.03 -89.73 21.09
CA SER A 83 -5.07 -88.66 22.10
C SER A 83 -6.48 -88.15 22.34
N SER A 84 -6.70 -87.49 23.48
CA SER A 84 -7.86 -86.61 23.61
C SER A 84 -7.58 -85.30 22.86
N PRO A 85 -8.62 -84.61 22.34
CA PRO A 85 -8.46 -83.25 21.84
C PRO A 85 -7.91 -82.34 22.93
N LEU A 86 -7.01 -81.42 22.56
CA LEU A 86 -6.51 -80.35 23.41
C LEU A 86 -6.74 -79.01 22.71
N ALA A 87 -7.62 -78.20 23.27
CA ALA A 87 -7.94 -76.87 22.77
C ALA A 87 -7.00 -75.82 23.40
N ILE A 88 -6.37 -74.98 22.58
CA ILE A 88 -5.47 -73.91 23.02
C ILE A 88 -6.12 -72.56 22.74
N ASN A 89 -6.33 -71.75 23.79
CA ASN A 89 -6.95 -70.43 23.67
C ASN A 89 -6.28 -69.53 22.60
N ASP A 90 -7.11 -69.01 21.68
CA ASP A 90 -6.68 -68.14 20.60
C ASP A 90 -6.68 -66.66 20.98
N SER A 91 -5.84 -65.88 20.30
CA SER A 91 -5.81 -64.43 20.44
C SER A 91 -5.69 -63.72 19.09
N TYR A 92 -6.60 -62.79 18.82
CA TYR A 92 -6.59 -61.93 17.65
C TYR A 92 -6.81 -60.46 18.02
N THR A 93 -6.53 -59.56 17.09
CA THR A 93 -6.89 -58.15 17.18
C THR A 93 -7.92 -57.81 16.10
N SER A 94 -8.83 -56.89 16.40
CA SER A 94 -9.78 -56.37 15.41
C SER A 94 -9.81 -54.84 15.47
N THR A 95 -10.02 -54.19 14.33
CA THR A 95 -10.33 -52.76 14.30
C THR A 95 -11.82 -52.56 14.54
N GLY A 96 -12.16 -51.68 15.50
CA GLY A 96 -13.54 -51.39 15.86
C GLY A 96 -14.39 -51.06 14.64
N ASN A 97 -15.61 -51.60 14.60
CA ASN A 97 -16.58 -51.47 13.50
C ASN A 97 -16.17 -52.06 12.13
N VAL A 98 -14.97 -52.63 11.95
CA VAL A 98 -14.51 -53.20 10.66
C VAL A 98 -14.77 -54.70 10.54
N GLY A 99 -14.47 -55.46 11.61
CA GLY A 99 -14.51 -56.93 11.59
C GLY A 99 -13.27 -57.58 10.95
N ILE A 100 -13.15 -58.90 11.12
CA ILE A 100 -12.05 -59.74 10.60
C ILE A 100 -12.58 -61.04 9.97
N SER A 101 -11.80 -61.63 9.06
CA SER A 101 -12.04 -62.91 8.41
C SER A 101 -10.76 -63.76 8.43
N VAL A 102 -10.72 -64.76 9.32
CA VAL A 102 -9.56 -65.61 9.58
C VAL A 102 -9.72 -66.95 8.87
N ALA A 103 -8.80 -67.26 7.96
CA ALA A 103 -8.79 -68.54 7.25
C ALA A 103 -8.40 -69.70 8.17
N ALA A 104 -8.92 -70.90 7.90
CA ALA A 104 -8.77 -72.10 8.73
C ALA A 104 -7.32 -72.42 9.15
N GLY A 105 -6.34 -72.24 8.24
CA GLY A 105 -4.91 -72.47 8.53
C GLY A 105 -4.29 -71.52 9.58
N SER A 106 -5.03 -70.52 10.04
CA SER A 106 -4.71 -69.63 11.16
C SER A 106 -5.92 -69.39 12.09
N GLY A 107 -6.97 -70.21 11.93
CA GLY A 107 -8.23 -70.12 12.67
C GLY A 107 -8.21 -70.94 13.97
N LEU A 108 -9.40 -71.20 14.52
CA LEU A 108 -9.62 -71.79 15.85
C LEU A 108 -9.12 -73.23 16.03
N LYS A 109 -8.55 -73.84 14.98
CA LYS A 109 -7.95 -75.19 15.01
C LYS A 109 -6.43 -75.19 14.82
N ALA A 110 -5.82 -74.03 14.61
CA ALA A 110 -4.46 -73.95 14.04
C ALA A 110 -3.33 -74.16 15.06
N ASN A 111 -3.63 -73.99 16.34
CA ASN A 111 -2.76 -74.15 17.51
C ASN A 111 -3.09 -75.41 18.34
N ASP A 112 -4.24 -76.05 18.08
CA ASP A 112 -4.73 -77.22 18.81
C ASP A 112 -3.92 -78.49 18.54
N PHE A 113 -4.09 -79.47 19.43
CA PHE A 113 -3.45 -80.77 19.29
C PHE A 113 -4.46 -81.92 19.35
N ASP A 114 -4.28 -82.87 18.44
CA ASP A 114 -4.88 -84.19 18.45
C ASP A 114 -4.06 -85.14 17.54
N ASP A 115 -4.22 -86.46 17.66
CA ASP A 115 -3.56 -87.44 16.78
C ASP A 115 -4.22 -87.52 15.39
N ASN A 116 -5.48 -87.11 15.30
CA ASN A 116 -6.30 -87.02 14.10
C ASN A 116 -6.86 -85.60 13.94
N ILE A 117 -5.98 -84.60 13.84
CA ILE A 117 -6.34 -83.18 13.59
C ILE A 117 -7.38 -82.98 12.44
N PRO A 118 -7.34 -83.75 11.32
CA PRO A 118 -8.40 -83.69 10.30
C PRO A 118 -9.78 -84.16 10.79
N GLY A 119 -9.83 -85.09 11.74
CA GLY A 119 -11.04 -85.61 12.39
C GLY A 119 -11.59 -84.74 13.53
N LEU A 120 -10.83 -83.74 14.01
CA LEU A 120 -11.38 -82.74 14.94
C LEU A 120 -12.49 -81.93 14.26
N THR A 121 -13.63 -81.81 14.92
CA THR A 121 -14.78 -81.03 14.46
C THR A 121 -15.09 -79.88 15.42
N ILE A 122 -15.63 -78.79 14.89
CA ILE A 122 -16.11 -77.62 15.64
C ILE A 122 -17.54 -77.31 15.18
N VAL A 123 -18.38 -76.81 16.09
CA VAL A 123 -19.77 -76.47 15.76
C VAL A 123 -19.78 -75.22 14.87
N ALA A 124 -20.02 -75.42 13.58
CA ALA A 124 -20.22 -74.33 12.63
C ALA A 124 -21.54 -73.60 12.90
N GLY A 125 -21.53 -72.27 12.82
CA GLY A 125 -22.70 -71.44 13.13
C GLY A 125 -22.33 -70.00 13.42
N THR A 126 -23.35 -69.16 13.66
CA THR A 126 -23.20 -67.77 14.09
C THR A 126 -23.61 -67.64 15.55
N PHE A 127 -22.73 -67.08 16.36
CA PHE A 127 -22.87 -67.01 17.81
C PHE A 127 -22.63 -65.58 18.32
N ALA A 128 -23.34 -65.19 19.38
CA ALA A 128 -23.07 -63.93 20.08
C ALA A 128 -21.80 -64.08 20.94
N THR A 129 -20.97 -63.04 20.97
CA THR A 129 -19.76 -62.97 21.81
C THR A 129 -20.04 -62.23 23.12
N THR A 130 -19.13 -62.34 24.09
CA THR A 130 -19.33 -61.81 25.45
C THR A 130 -19.41 -60.28 25.49
N GLY A 131 -18.70 -59.59 24.60
CA GLY A 131 -18.76 -58.15 24.36
C GLY A 131 -19.93 -57.71 23.46
N GLY A 132 -20.86 -58.61 23.12
CA GLY A 132 -22.05 -58.32 22.32
C GLY A 132 -21.83 -58.28 20.80
N GLY A 133 -20.64 -58.67 20.32
CA GLY A 133 -20.37 -58.89 18.91
C GLY A 133 -20.96 -60.21 18.39
N SER A 134 -20.56 -60.58 17.18
CA SER A 134 -20.98 -61.81 16.51
C SER A 134 -19.79 -62.50 15.86
N ILE A 135 -19.62 -63.80 16.14
CA ILE A 135 -18.63 -64.67 15.52
C ILE A 135 -19.34 -65.74 14.67
N THR A 136 -18.94 -65.90 13.42
CA THR A 136 -19.43 -66.97 12.54
C THR A 136 -18.30 -67.94 12.25
N ILE A 137 -18.42 -69.15 12.78
CA ILE A 137 -17.41 -70.22 12.71
C ILE A 137 -17.80 -71.18 11.59
N ALA A 138 -16.83 -71.56 10.76
CA ALA A 138 -16.96 -72.59 9.75
C ALA A 138 -16.45 -73.94 10.28
N ALA A 139 -16.91 -75.05 9.70
CA ALA A 139 -16.61 -76.40 10.17
C ALA A 139 -15.12 -76.79 10.04
N ASP A 140 -14.35 -76.05 9.23
CA ASP A 140 -12.91 -76.21 9.06
C ASP A 140 -12.06 -75.46 10.11
N GLY A 141 -12.70 -74.69 11.01
CA GLY A 141 -12.04 -73.85 12.01
C GLY A 141 -11.74 -72.41 11.55
N GLY A 142 -12.02 -72.06 10.28
CA GLY A 142 -12.05 -70.66 9.84
C GLY A 142 -13.21 -69.90 10.48
N PHE A 143 -13.09 -68.58 10.64
CA PHE A 143 -14.17 -67.77 11.21
C PHE A 143 -14.17 -66.33 10.72
N THR A 144 -15.33 -65.68 10.77
CA THR A 144 -15.46 -64.23 10.70
C THR A 144 -15.94 -63.68 12.05
N TYR A 145 -15.50 -62.48 12.39
CA TYR A 145 -15.93 -61.78 13.61
C TYR A 145 -16.29 -60.33 13.29
N ASN A 146 -17.47 -59.92 13.74
CA ASN A 146 -17.96 -58.54 13.70
C ASN A 146 -18.11 -58.02 15.14
N PRO A 147 -17.37 -56.99 15.56
CA PRO A 147 -17.53 -56.40 16.89
C PRO A 147 -18.90 -55.71 17.03
N ALA A 148 -19.37 -55.58 18.27
CA ALA A 148 -20.49 -54.71 18.57
C ALA A 148 -20.18 -53.25 18.16
N ALA A 149 -21.21 -52.54 17.71
CA ALA A 149 -21.05 -51.16 17.24
C ALA A 149 -20.49 -50.26 18.35
N GLY A 150 -19.35 -49.61 18.07
CA GLY A 150 -18.66 -48.73 19.02
C GLY A 150 -17.89 -49.43 20.14
N PHE A 151 -17.81 -50.76 20.16
CA PHE A 151 -17.09 -51.50 21.21
C PHE A 151 -15.56 -51.40 21.06
N THR A 152 -14.87 -51.30 22.19
CA THR A 152 -13.40 -51.43 22.31
C THR A 152 -13.07 -52.19 23.59
N GLY A 153 -11.96 -52.93 23.59
CA GLY A 153 -11.58 -53.84 24.68
C GLY A 153 -11.52 -55.30 24.23
N ALA A 154 -11.40 -56.22 25.20
CA ALA A 154 -11.36 -57.65 24.91
C ALA A 154 -12.79 -58.21 24.79
N ASP A 155 -13.03 -58.95 23.71
CA ASP A 155 -14.24 -59.73 23.47
C ASP A 155 -13.90 -61.23 23.42
N THR A 156 -14.78 -62.10 23.88
CA THR A 156 -14.51 -63.53 24.05
C THR A 156 -15.66 -64.42 23.59
N TYR A 157 -15.31 -65.56 23.00
CA TYR A 157 -16.21 -66.67 22.73
C TYR A 157 -15.52 -67.99 23.06
N SER A 158 -16.23 -68.91 23.72
CA SER A 158 -15.73 -70.26 24.01
C SER A 158 -16.33 -71.25 23.03
N TYR A 159 -15.48 -72.05 22.39
CA TYR A 159 -15.85 -73.11 21.46
C TYR A 159 -15.52 -74.49 22.05
N THR A 160 -16.08 -75.54 21.46
CA THR A 160 -15.80 -76.92 21.84
C THR A 160 -15.30 -77.67 20.62
N LEU A 161 -14.09 -78.20 20.71
CA LEU A 161 -13.57 -79.19 19.78
C LEU A 161 -14.22 -80.53 20.12
N THR A 162 -14.60 -81.30 19.11
CA THR A 162 -15.07 -82.68 19.25
C THR A 162 -14.22 -83.58 18.38
N ASP A 163 -13.49 -84.49 19.02
CA ASP A 163 -12.81 -85.60 18.36
C ASP A 163 -13.85 -86.61 17.84
N SER A 164 -13.59 -87.18 16.67
CA SER A 164 -14.41 -88.19 16.02
C SER A 164 -13.82 -89.61 16.07
N ASP A 165 -12.63 -89.79 16.66
CA ASP A 165 -11.89 -91.05 16.73
C ASP A 165 -11.45 -91.39 18.18
N PRO A 166 -12.42 -91.68 19.09
CA PRO A 166 -12.19 -91.79 20.53
C PRO A 166 -11.03 -92.71 20.96
N VAL A 167 -10.19 -92.20 21.86
CA VAL A 167 -9.26 -92.99 22.69
C VAL A 167 -9.98 -94.12 23.47
N GLY A 168 -11.25 -93.88 23.84
CA GLY A 168 -12.11 -94.80 24.57
C GLY A 168 -12.62 -94.22 25.90
N LEU A 169 -13.79 -94.69 26.37
CA LEU A 169 -14.34 -94.27 27.65
C LEU A 169 -13.40 -94.66 28.82
N PRO A 170 -13.19 -93.79 29.83
CA PRO A 170 -13.93 -92.57 30.13
C PRO A 170 -13.26 -91.26 29.65
N VAL A 171 -12.36 -91.31 28.66
CA VAL A 171 -11.69 -90.10 28.15
C VAL A 171 -12.72 -89.16 27.48
N PRO A 172 -12.73 -87.84 27.77
CA PRO A 172 -13.61 -86.90 27.09
C PRO A 172 -13.33 -86.85 25.58
N LEU A 173 -14.41 -86.89 24.80
CA LEU A 173 -14.41 -86.66 23.34
C LEU A 173 -14.27 -85.18 22.96
N THR A 174 -14.21 -84.29 23.95
CA THR A 174 -14.35 -82.85 23.75
C THR A 174 -13.45 -82.06 24.69
N ASP A 175 -12.88 -80.98 24.18
CA ASP A 175 -12.20 -79.96 24.98
C ASP A 175 -12.64 -78.54 24.57
N ALA A 176 -12.48 -77.57 25.47
CA ALA A 176 -13.05 -76.24 25.33
C ALA A 176 -11.97 -75.15 25.20
N GLY A 177 -11.89 -74.55 24.02
CA GLY A 177 -11.02 -73.40 23.73
C GLY A 177 -11.77 -72.08 23.90
N THR A 178 -11.04 -71.00 24.18
CA THR A 178 -11.58 -69.63 24.21
C THR A 178 -10.79 -68.73 23.27
N VAL A 179 -11.48 -68.17 22.27
CA VAL A 179 -10.92 -67.12 21.42
C VAL A 179 -11.12 -65.76 22.07
N THR A 180 -10.04 -64.99 22.18
CA THR A 180 -10.03 -63.61 22.69
C THR A 180 -9.69 -62.64 21.56
N ILE A 181 -10.56 -61.67 21.31
CA ILE A 181 -10.38 -60.67 20.25
C ILE A 181 -10.27 -59.30 20.90
N THR A 182 -9.09 -58.68 20.80
CA THR A 182 -8.86 -57.32 21.32
C THR A 182 -9.26 -56.29 20.26
N VAL A 183 -10.37 -55.60 20.50
CA VAL A 183 -10.91 -54.57 19.63
C VAL A 183 -10.28 -53.22 20.00
N SER A 184 -9.57 -52.62 19.04
CA SER A 184 -8.84 -51.35 19.23
C SER A 184 -8.91 -50.48 17.98
N ASN A 185 -8.75 -49.16 18.15
CA ASN A 185 -9.09 -48.15 17.13
C ASN A 185 -10.56 -48.23 16.68
N MET A 186 -11.06 -47.18 16.02
CA MET A 186 -12.49 -47.10 15.67
C MET A 186 -12.71 -46.34 14.36
N ILE A 187 -13.46 -46.94 13.44
CA ILE A 187 -13.88 -46.35 12.17
C ILE A 187 -15.40 -46.43 12.06
N TRP A 188 -16.07 -45.30 11.90
CA TRP A 188 -17.51 -45.24 11.66
C TRP A 188 -17.78 -45.04 10.17
N PHE A 189 -18.75 -45.76 9.62
CA PHE A 189 -19.05 -45.75 8.20
C PHE A 189 -20.42 -45.15 7.91
N VAL A 190 -20.47 -44.19 6.99
CA VAL A 190 -21.69 -43.58 6.46
C VAL A 190 -21.80 -43.93 4.97
N ASP A 191 -22.88 -44.61 4.60
CA ASP A 191 -23.16 -45.08 3.24
C ASP A 191 -24.66 -45.11 2.96
N ASN A 192 -25.15 -44.06 2.30
CA ASN A 192 -26.55 -43.92 1.88
C ASN A 192 -26.93 -44.79 0.64
N THR A 193 -26.07 -45.73 0.21
CA THR A 193 -26.41 -46.70 -0.87
C THR A 193 -27.70 -47.44 -0.49
N GLY A 194 -28.71 -47.34 -1.36
CA GLY A 194 -30.04 -47.92 -1.18
C GLY A 194 -31.06 -47.02 -0.46
N GLY A 195 -30.63 -45.88 0.11
CA GLY A 195 -31.47 -44.97 0.88
C GLY A 195 -31.93 -45.55 2.22
N GLY A 196 -32.99 -44.96 2.79
CA GLY A 196 -33.55 -45.34 4.09
C GLY A 196 -32.92 -44.59 5.27
N SER A 197 -33.17 -45.09 6.48
CA SER A 197 -32.62 -44.59 7.75
C SER A 197 -32.14 -45.76 8.62
N GLY A 198 -31.43 -45.43 9.70
CA GLY A 198 -30.80 -46.36 10.62
C GLY A 198 -29.39 -46.76 10.18
N GLY A 199 -29.05 -48.03 10.44
CA GLY A 199 -27.68 -48.51 10.42
C GLY A 199 -27.01 -48.37 11.80
N THR A 200 -25.92 -49.09 11.99
CA THR A 200 -25.14 -49.11 13.25
C THR A 200 -23.78 -48.42 13.11
N GLY A 201 -23.48 -47.87 11.93
CA GLY A 201 -22.19 -47.25 11.61
C GLY A 201 -21.00 -48.21 11.51
N THR A 202 -21.25 -49.53 11.52
CA THR A 202 -20.25 -50.57 11.23
C THR A 202 -20.04 -50.71 9.72
N LEU A 203 -18.93 -51.30 9.26
CA LEU A 203 -18.68 -51.54 7.84
C LEU A 203 -19.74 -52.45 7.21
N ALA A 204 -20.24 -53.44 7.97
CA ALA A 204 -21.30 -54.35 7.54
C ALA A 204 -22.70 -53.72 7.57
N ASN A 205 -22.94 -52.75 8.44
CA ASN A 205 -24.22 -52.03 8.55
C ASN A 205 -23.98 -50.53 8.84
N PRO A 206 -23.56 -49.76 7.82
CA PRO A 206 -23.19 -48.35 7.93
C PRO A 206 -24.42 -47.47 8.16
N PHE A 207 -24.20 -46.28 8.73
CA PHE A 207 -25.26 -45.27 8.87
C PHE A 207 -25.80 -44.87 7.49
N LYS A 208 -27.13 -44.76 7.37
CA LYS A 208 -27.80 -44.47 6.10
C LYS A 208 -28.01 -42.99 5.83
N THR A 209 -28.07 -42.17 6.88
CA THR A 209 -28.13 -40.71 6.80
C THR A 209 -27.17 -40.06 7.78
N LEU A 210 -26.90 -38.76 7.60
CA LEU A 210 -26.20 -37.98 8.63
C LEU A 210 -27.07 -37.74 9.87
N GLY A 211 -28.41 -37.84 9.76
CA GLY A 211 -29.30 -37.84 10.91
C GLY A 211 -29.08 -39.06 11.82
N ASP A 212 -28.88 -40.25 11.24
CA ASP A 212 -28.56 -41.46 12.00
C ASP A 212 -27.20 -41.34 12.71
N PHE A 213 -26.22 -40.75 12.03
CA PHE A 213 -24.92 -40.41 12.61
C PHE A 213 -25.05 -39.39 13.76
N ASN A 214 -25.69 -38.24 13.52
CA ASN A 214 -25.82 -37.16 14.51
C ASN A 214 -26.63 -37.60 15.75
N GLY A 215 -27.62 -38.49 15.58
CA GLY A 215 -28.47 -39.02 16.65
C GLY A 215 -27.87 -40.21 17.41
N SER A 216 -26.69 -40.70 17.03
CA SER A 216 -26.07 -41.89 17.62
C SER A 216 -25.23 -41.60 18.87
N SER A 217 -25.09 -42.60 19.75
CA SER A 217 -24.28 -42.49 20.98
C SER A 217 -22.76 -42.47 20.71
N GLY A 218 -22.32 -43.03 19.58
CA GLY A 218 -20.96 -42.95 19.05
C GLY A 218 -21.03 -42.79 17.52
N PRO A 219 -20.14 -41.99 16.88
CA PRO A 219 -18.75 -41.79 17.29
C PRO A 219 -18.52 -40.90 18.50
N LEU A 220 -17.42 -41.17 19.20
CA LEU A 220 -16.87 -40.36 20.28
C LEU A 220 -15.82 -39.37 19.73
N ALA A 221 -15.31 -38.49 20.59
CA ALA A 221 -14.17 -37.64 20.28
C ALA A 221 -12.94 -38.48 19.86
N GLY A 222 -12.11 -37.94 18.96
CA GLY A 222 -10.89 -38.59 18.47
C GLY A 222 -11.07 -39.77 17.50
N GLN A 223 -12.30 -40.17 17.18
CA GLN A 223 -12.58 -41.32 16.31
C GLN A 223 -12.62 -40.93 14.82
N LEU A 224 -12.44 -41.92 13.94
CA LEU A 224 -12.44 -41.73 12.49
C LEU A 224 -13.83 -42.02 11.90
N ILE A 225 -14.24 -41.19 10.95
CA ILE A 225 -15.49 -41.28 10.20
C ILE A 225 -15.14 -41.39 8.71
N PHE A 226 -15.71 -42.38 8.03
CA PHE A 226 -15.63 -42.52 6.57
C PHE A 226 -17.00 -42.28 5.93
N ILE A 227 -17.06 -41.35 4.97
CA ILE A 227 -18.25 -41.03 4.19
C ILE A 227 -18.04 -41.52 2.75
N LYS A 228 -18.83 -42.48 2.32
CA LYS A 228 -18.73 -43.05 0.97
C LYS A 228 -19.45 -42.18 -0.05
N ASN A 229 -18.83 -41.90 -1.20
CA ASN A 229 -19.58 -41.38 -2.34
C ASN A 229 -20.41 -42.48 -3.02
N THR A 230 -21.67 -42.17 -3.27
CA THR A 230 -22.71 -43.05 -3.82
C THR A 230 -23.39 -42.46 -5.06
N GLY A 231 -23.07 -41.20 -5.42
CA GLY A 231 -23.77 -40.42 -6.42
C GLY A 231 -24.99 -39.65 -5.89
N THR A 232 -25.32 -39.74 -4.60
CA THR A 232 -26.39 -38.95 -3.96
C THR A 232 -25.87 -38.14 -2.78
N ASN A 233 -26.38 -36.91 -2.63
CA ASN A 233 -25.97 -36.00 -1.55
C ASN A 233 -26.42 -36.52 -0.17
N TYR A 234 -25.62 -36.21 0.85
CA TYR A 234 -25.93 -36.46 2.25
C TYR A 234 -26.58 -35.21 2.86
N ASN A 235 -27.89 -35.25 3.06
CA ASN A 235 -28.63 -34.12 3.61
C ASN A 235 -28.74 -34.16 5.15
N GLY A 236 -28.78 -32.98 5.78
CA GLY A 236 -29.01 -32.78 7.22
C GLY A 236 -27.77 -32.33 8.01
N GLY A 237 -26.65 -32.05 7.34
CA GLY A 237 -25.40 -31.62 7.98
C GLY A 237 -24.71 -32.70 8.83
N ILE A 238 -23.41 -32.55 9.07
CA ILE A 238 -22.66 -33.42 10.00
C ILE A 238 -22.21 -32.62 11.22
N VAL A 239 -22.51 -33.12 12.42
CA VAL A 239 -22.13 -32.49 13.69
C VAL A 239 -20.96 -33.25 14.29
N LEU A 240 -19.82 -32.59 14.42
CA LEU A 240 -18.57 -33.21 14.88
C LEU A 240 -18.37 -33.06 16.39
N LYS A 241 -17.49 -33.92 16.92
CA LYS A 241 -16.96 -33.87 18.28
C LYS A 241 -15.45 -33.65 18.22
N ASP A 242 -14.85 -33.26 19.33
CA ASP A 242 -13.43 -32.89 19.38
C ASP A 242 -12.50 -33.96 18.80
N ASN A 243 -11.46 -33.52 18.11
CA ASN A 243 -10.39 -34.33 17.51
C ASN A 243 -10.85 -35.41 16.50
N GLN A 244 -12.12 -35.38 16.05
CA GLN A 244 -12.60 -36.34 15.06
C GLN A 244 -11.96 -36.14 13.69
N ILE A 245 -11.77 -37.25 12.97
CA ILE A 245 -11.18 -37.32 11.64
C ILE A 245 -12.26 -37.73 10.65
N VAL A 246 -12.51 -36.94 9.61
CA VAL A 246 -13.52 -37.24 8.58
C VAL A 246 -12.82 -37.42 7.24
N PHE A 247 -12.94 -38.61 6.65
CA PHE A 247 -12.45 -38.92 5.30
C PHE A 247 -13.61 -39.28 4.38
N GLY A 248 -13.72 -38.59 3.24
CA GLY A 248 -14.62 -38.98 2.15
C GLY A 248 -13.92 -39.88 1.12
N THR A 249 -14.70 -40.49 0.21
CA THR A 249 -14.18 -41.21 -0.97
C THR A 249 -13.22 -40.38 -1.84
N GLY A 250 -13.27 -39.05 -1.78
CA GLY A 250 -12.35 -38.17 -2.48
C GLY A 250 -10.97 -38.01 -1.83
N HIS A 251 -10.71 -38.62 -0.66
CA HIS A 251 -9.44 -38.46 0.02
C HIS A 251 -8.30 -39.11 -0.79
N THR A 252 -7.22 -38.37 -1.06
CA THR A 252 -6.07 -38.88 -1.82
C THR A 252 -5.01 -39.53 -0.92
N GLY A 253 -3.98 -40.17 -1.50
CA GLY A 253 -2.89 -40.82 -0.75
C GLY A 253 -2.84 -42.35 -0.86
N GLY A 254 -3.80 -42.97 -1.54
CA GLY A 254 -3.77 -44.41 -1.82
C GLY A 254 -4.98 -44.88 -2.63
N ALA A 255 -5.13 -46.20 -2.76
CA ALA A 255 -6.27 -46.81 -3.45
C ALA A 255 -7.45 -47.09 -2.51
N ASN A 256 -7.18 -47.38 -1.23
CA ASN A 256 -8.19 -47.72 -0.23
C ASN A 256 -7.92 -46.98 1.09
N LEU A 257 -8.97 -46.83 1.91
CA LEU A 257 -8.92 -46.11 3.20
C LEU A 257 -7.77 -46.58 4.12
N VAL A 258 -7.38 -47.85 4.05
CA VAL A 258 -6.22 -48.41 4.78
C VAL A 258 -4.90 -47.67 4.53
N ASN A 259 -4.74 -47.04 3.37
CA ASN A 259 -3.51 -46.33 2.99
C ASN A 259 -3.32 -45.00 3.72
N VAL A 260 -4.38 -44.46 4.34
CA VAL A 260 -4.42 -43.11 4.93
C VAL A 260 -4.86 -43.11 6.39
N LEU A 261 -5.00 -44.29 7.01
CA LEU A 261 -5.36 -44.39 8.43
C LEU A 261 -4.25 -43.81 9.32
N PRO A 262 -4.60 -43.12 10.42
CA PRO A 262 -3.65 -42.64 11.42
C PRO A 262 -3.12 -43.77 12.34
N PHE A 263 -3.55 -45.01 12.12
CA PHE A 263 -3.16 -46.21 12.86
C PHE A 263 -3.05 -47.42 11.91
N SER A 264 -2.35 -48.46 12.36
CA SER A 264 -2.28 -49.72 11.60
C SER A 264 -3.62 -50.47 11.68
N LEU A 265 -4.12 -50.92 10.53
CA LEU A 265 -5.32 -51.78 10.45
C LEU A 265 -4.99 -53.17 11.00
N ALA A 266 -5.94 -53.77 11.73
CA ALA A 266 -5.74 -55.11 12.27
C ALA A 266 -5.52 -56.17 11.15
N PRO A 267 -4.67 -57.19 11.39
CA PRO A 267 -4.55 -58.33 10.48
C PRO A 267 -5.91 -59.00 10.25
N ASN A 268 -6.09 -59.57 9.06
CA ASN A 268 -7.33 -60.25 8.65
C ASN A 268 -8.58 -59.35 8.58
N SER A 269 -8.46 -58.02 8.74
CA SER A 269 -9.60 -57.10 8.63
C SER A 269 -10.31 -57.17 7.29
N ALA A 270 -11.63 -56.93 7.32
CA ALA A 270 -12.43 -56.75 6.11
C ALA A 270 -11.86 -55.64 5.22
N VAL A 271 -12.00 -55.80 3.90
CA VAL A 271 -11.49 -54.84 2.91
C VAL A 271 -12.16 -53.49 3.11
N LEU A 272 -11.38 -52.48 3.47
CA LEU A 272 -11.88 -51.12 3.64
C LEU A 272 -12.23 -50.47 2.28
N PRO A 273 -13.19 -49.52 2.25
CA PRO A 273 -13.61 -48.87 1.01
C PRO A 273 -12.48 -48.19 0.22
N ALA A 274 -12.67 -48.12 -1.09
CA ALA A 274 -11.82 -47.37 -2.00
C ALA A 274 -11.89 -45.85 -1.73
N ILE A 275 -10.77 -45.16 -1.97
CA ILE A 275 -10.62 -43.71 -1.89
C ILE A 275 -10.07 -43.17 -3.23
N ASN A 276 -9.62 -41.92 -3.28
CA ASN A 276 -9.10 -41.26 -4.48
C ASN A 276 -10.12 -41.26 -5.65
N GLY A 277 -11.41 -41.20 -5.33
CA GLY A 277 -12.54 -41.12 -6.27
C GLY A 277 -13.23 -39.76 -6.23
N THR A 278 -14.49 -39.69 -6.68
CA THR A 278 -15.30 -38.47 -6.55
C THR A 278 -15.65 -38.21 -5.07
N PRO A 279 -15.44 -36.99 -4.54
CA PRO A 279 -15.84 -36.63 -3.17
C PRO A 279 -17.37 -36.76 -2.97
N PRO A 280 -17.86 -37.31 -1.83
CA PRO A 280 -19.27 -37.19 -1.46
C PRO A 280 -19.62 -35.73 -1.17
N ILE A 281 -20.89 -35.37 -1.33
CA ILE A 281 -21.39 -34.00 -1.09
C ILE A 281 -22.32 -34.00 0.13
N ILE A 282 -22.03 -33.13 1.11
CA ILE A 282 -22.86 -32.87 2.28
C ILE A 282 -23.71 -31.61 2.04
N THR A 283 -24.99 -31.63 2.42
CA THR A 283 -25.92 -30.48 2.31
C THR A 283 -26.76 -30.34 3.57
N ASN A 284 -27.30 -29.14 3.80
CA ASN A 284 -28.29 -28.91 4.85
C ASN A 284 -29.26 -27.78 4.46
N THR A 285 -30.14 -28.06 3.49
CA THR A 285 -31.02 -27.02 2.91
C THR A 285 -32.22 -26.66 3.78
N ALA A 286 -32.41 -27.31 4.94
CA ALA A 286 -33.58 -27.13 5.79
C ALA A 286 -33.31 -26.18 6.98
N SER A 287 -32.20 -26.37 7.69
CA SER A 287 -31.82 -25.55 8.84
C SER A 287 -30.39 -25.88 9.32
N GLY A 288 -29.49 -24.92 9.31
CA GLY A 288 -28.12 -25.04 9.82
C GLY A 288 -27.06 -25.39 8.77
N ASP A 289 -25.92 -25.89 9.26
CA ASP A 289 -24.66 -25.97 8.51
C ASP A 289 -24.49 -27.25 7.70
N GLY A 290 -23.55 -27.24 6.76
CA GLY A 290 -23.01 -28.45 6.15
C GLY A 290 -22.14 -29.26 7.12
N VAL A 291 -21.26 -28.59 7.86
CA VAL A 291 -20.42 -29.17 8.91
C VAL A 291 -20.43 -28.26 10.14
N THR A 292 -20.95 -28.76 11.26
CA THR A 292 -20.77 -28.10 12.57
C THR A 292 -19.48 -28.63 13.19
N LEU A 293 -18.49 -27.76 13.32
CA LEU A 293 -17.11 -28.03 13.76
C LEU A 293 -16.99 -28.08 15.28
N ALA A 294 -16.05 -28.91 15.74
CA ALA A 294 -15.57 -28.98 17.12
C ALA A 294 -14.05 -28.73 17.17
N SER A 295 -13.44 -28.79 18.36
CA SER A 295 -12.01 -28.48 18.50
C SER A 295 -11.12 -29.58 17.90
N GLY A 296 -10.21 -29.21 17.01
CA GLY A 296 -9.14 -30.09 16.49
C GLY A 296 -9.56 -31.09 15.42
N ASN A 297 -10.63 -30.84 14.67
CA ASN A 297 -11.05 -31.75 13.60
C ASN A 297 -10.05 -31.83 12.44
N SER A 298 -10.01 -32.99 11.76
CA SER A 298 -9.23 -33.20 10.53
C SER A 298 -10.12 -33.71 9.40
N LEU A 299 -10.34 -32.89 8.37
CA LEU A 299 -11.37 -33.09 7.34
C LEU A 299 -10.74 -33.21 5.95
N ARG A 300 -10.96 -34.34 5.25
CA ARG A 300 -10.44 -34.56 3.89
C ARG A 300 -11.39 -35.30 2.95
N GLY A 301 -11.36 -34.95 1.67
CA GLY A 301 -11.92 -35.79 0.60
C GLY A 301 -13.43 -35.78 0.43
N PHE A 302 -14.13 -34.74 0.91
CA PHE A 302 -15.57 -34.52 0.72
C PHE A 302 -15.84 -33.06 0.34
N ASN A 303 -17.01 -32.76 -0.21
CA ASN A 303 -17.44 -31.40 -0.55
C ASN A 303 -18.68 -31.01 0.25
N VAL A 304 -18.89 -29.71 0.43
CA VAL A 304 -20.13 -29.14 0.98
C VAL A 304 -20.88 -28.40 -0.14
N GLY A 305 -22.18 -28.67 -0.25
CA GLY A 305 -23.11 -28.00 -1.17
C GLY A 305 -24.00 -26.96 -0.47
N ALA A 306 -25.23 -26.83 -0.94
CA ALA A 306 -26.21 -25.88 -0.37
C ALA A 306 -26.55 -26.18 1.10
N CYS A 307 -26.36 -25.18 1.95
CA CYS A 307 -26.63 -25.21 3.39
C CYS A 307 -27.36 -23.93 3.79
N PHE A 308 -28.34 -24.02 4.70
CA PHE A 308 -29.16 -22.87 5.08
C PHE A 308 -28.31 -21.78 5.75
N ASP A 309 -27.40 -22.20 6.63
CA ASP A 309 -26.45 -21.32 7.30
C ASP A 309 -25.06 -21.47 6.63
N PHE A 310 -23.99 -21.81 7.33
CA PHE A 310 -22.66 -21.88 6.72
C PHE A 310 -22.34 -23.24 6.05
N GLY A 311 -21.36 -23.23 5.15
CA GLY A 311 -20.77 -24.47 4.65
C GLY A 311 -20.06 -25.24 5.77
N MET A 312 -19.29 -24.53 6.60
CA MET A 312 -18.80 -25.02 7.89
C MET A 312 -18.88 -23.90 8.94
N ASP A 313 -19.27 -24.24 10.16
CA ASP A 313 -19.40 -23.30 11.28
C ASP A 313 -18.81 -23.88 12.57
N ASN A 314 -18.28 -23.02 13.45
CA ASN A 314 -17.81 -23.35 14.78
C ASN A 314 -18.57 -22.67 15.94
N THR A 315 -19.70 -21.99 15.72
CA THR A 315 -20.44 -21.26 16.79
C THR A 315 -20.77 -22.09 18.04
N THR A 316 -20.86 -23.43 17.91
CA THR A 316 -21.13 -24.35 19.02
C THR A 316 -19.91 -24.67 19.91
N THR A 317 -18.70 -24.24 19.53
CA THR A 317 -17.44 -24.41 20.29
C THR A 317 -16.78 -23.06 20.60
N LEU A 318 -15.94 -23.02 21.64
CA LEU A 318 -15.12 -21.86 22.02
C LEU A 318 -13.78 -21.76 21.26
N THR A 319 -13.41 -22.80 20.52
CA THR A 319 -12.20 -22.87 19.68
C THR A 319 -12.33 -23.92 18.58
N VAL A 320 -11.75 -23.67 17.39
CA VAL A 320 -11.54 -24.73 16.38
C VAL A 320 -10.30 -25.58 16.65
N GLY A 321 -9.46 -25.21 17.63
CA GLY A 321 -8.24 -25.96 18.00
C GLY A 321 -7.27 -26.13 16.82
N ASN A 322 -6.65 -27.31 16.71
CA ASN A 322 -5.75 -27.63 15.59
C ASN A 322 -6.54 -28.14 14.38
N LEU A 323 -7.39 -27.28 13.79
CA LEU A 323 -8.22 -27.62 12.64
C LEU A 323 -7.37 -27.88 11.38
N VAL A 324 -7.56 -29.03 10.75
CA VAL A 324 -6.90 -29.41 9.49
C VAL A 324 -7.95 -29.67 8.42
N ILE A 325 -7.87 -28.97 7.29
CA ILE A 325 -8.77 -29.17 6.14
C ILE A 325 -7.93 -29.23 4.86
N SER A 326 -8.16 -30.23 4.01
CA SER A 326 -7.58 -30.33 2.67
C SER A 326 -8.46 -31.17 1.76
N GLU A 327 -8.38 -31.01 0.43
CA GLU A 327 -9.17 -31.85 -0.50
C GLU A 327 -10.68 -31.70 -0.27
N VAL A 328 -11.10 -30.49 0.10
CA VAL A 328 -12.49 -30.10 0.34
C VAL A 328 -12.80 -28.87 -0.49
N ALA A 329 -14.01 -28.85 -1.08
CA ALA A 329 -14.61 -27.65 -1.66
C ALA A 329 -15.93 -27.31 -0.97
N ILE A 330 -16.22 -26.01 -0.84
CA ILE A 330 -17.50 -25.47 -0.39
C ILE A 330 -18.17 -24.79 -1.59
N ASN A 331 -19.45 -25.11 -1.82
CA ASN A 331 -20.32 -24.51 -2.83
C ASN A 331 -21.71 -24.24 -2.22
N ASN A 332 -21.77 -23.32 -1.25
CA ASN A 332 -23.00 -22.99 -0.55
C ASN A 332 -23.81 -21.93 -1.33
N THR A 333 -24.92 -22.35 -1.93
CA THR A 333 -25.77 -21.48 -2.76
C THR A 333 -26.89 -20.77 -1.98
N THR A 334 -26.81 -20.73 -0.66
CA THR A 334 -27.88 -20.18 0.21
C THR A 334 -27.35 -19.34 1.36
N GLY A 335 -26.34 -19.83 2.10
CA GLY A 335 -25.74 -19.12 3.22
C GLY A 335 -24.24 -18.90 3.09
N GLY A 336 -23.56 -18.79 4.23
CA GLY A 336 -22.15 -18.40 4.33
C GLY A 336 -21.17 -19.50 3.89
N GLY A 337 -19.90 -19.13 3.69
CA GLY A 337 -18.86 -20.06 3.26
C GLY A 337 -18.29 -20.85 4.44
N PHE A 338 -17.52 -20.16 5.29
CA PHE A 338 -16.80 -20.74 6.41
C PHE A 338 -16.78 -19.77 7.60
N ASP A 339 -17.24 -20.21 8.77
CA ASP A 339 -17.22 -19.44 10.02
C ASP A 339 -16.30 -20.11 11.05
N ALA A 340 -15.29 -19.35 11.50
CA ALA A 340 -14.46 -19.65 12.65
C ALA A 340 -14.39 -18.44 13.60
N SER A 341 -15.53 -17.77 13.81
CA SER A 341 -15.69 -16.59 14.66
C SER A 341 -15.25 -16.85 16.12
N ASN A 342 -15.45 -18.07 16.63
CA ASN A 342 -14.92 -18.52 17.91
C ASN A 342 -13.52 -19.15 17.77
N GLY A 343 -12.60 -18.57 17.00
CA GLY A 343 -11.31 -19.19 16.63
C GLY A 343 -10.21 -19.18 17.70
N SER A 344 -10.51 -18.84 18.96
CA SER A 344 -9.51 -18.46 19.97
C SER A 344 -8.38 -19.49 20.16
N GLY A 345 -7.13 -19.06 19.94
CA GLY A 345 -5.91 -19.86 20.14
C GLY A 345 -5.69 -20.99 19.13
N ALA A 346 -6.51 -21.10 18.09
CA ALA A 346 -6.46 -22.16 17.11
C ALA A 346 -5.27 -22.02 16.15
N THR A 347 -4.45 -23.07 16.00
CA THR A 347 -3.45 -23.16 14.92
C THR A 347 -4.01 -24.00 13.78
N MET A 348 -4.54 -23.35 12.75
CA MET A 348 -5.18 -24.01 11.62
C MET A 348 -4.18 -24.41 10.53
N ASN A 349 -4.52 -25.46 9.78
CA ASN A 349 -3.93 -25.78 8.48
C ASN A 349 -5.05 -26.11 7.49
N VAL A 350 -5.63 -25.06 6.90
CA VAL A 350 -6.83 -25.13 6.07
C VAL A 350 -6.51 -24.78 4.62
N VAL A 351 -6.84 -25.70 3.70
CA VAL A 351 -6.71 -25.52 2.25
C VAL A 351 -7.99 -25.98 1.56
N PHE A 352 -8.77 -25.03 1.06
CA PHE A 352 -9.91 -25.29 0.18
C PHE A 352 -9.49 -25.26 -1.29
N SER A 353 -9.92 -26.26 -2.08
CA SER A 353 -9.72 -26.23 -3.53
C SER A 353 -10.64 -25.19 -4.20
N ASN A 354 -11.83 -25.00 -3.64
CA ASN A 354 -12.78 -23.95 -4.00
C ASN A 354 -13.62 -23.57 -2.77
N LEU A 355 -13.87 -22.28 -2.55
CA LEU A 355 -14.86 -21.81 -1.58
C LEU A 355 -15.79 -20.80 -2.27
N SER A 356 -17.05 -21.20 -2.45
CA SER A 356 -18.11 -20.35 -2.99
C SER A 356 -19.27 -20.25 -2.00
N SER A 357 -19.75 -19.03 -1.80
CA SER A 357 -20.94 -18.69 -1.00
C SER A 357 -21.78 -17.61 -1.69
N THR A 358 -23.10 -17.64 -1.50
CA THR A 358 -24.02 -16.64 -2.09
C THR A 358 -24.96 -15.98 -1.06
N GLY A 359 -24.59 -16.02 0.22
CA GLY A 359 -25.36 -15.45 1.32
C GLY A 359 -24.63 -15.58 2.66
N GLY A 360 -25.39 -15.66 3.75
CA GLY A 360 -24.87 -15.70 5.13
C GLY A 360 -24.50 -14.32 5.67
N THR A 361 -24.19 -14.25 6.97
CA THR A 361 -23.69 -13.00 7.59
C THR A 361 -22.31 -12.65 7.06
N ASN A 362 -21.41 -13.62 6.98
CA ASN A 362 -20.07 -13.43 6.41
C ASN A 362 -19.82 -14.48 5.31
N GLY A 363 -18.97 -14.15 4.32
CA GLY A 363 -18.49 -15.13 3.35
C GLY A 363 -17.45 -16.06 3.98
N ILE A 364 -16.44 -15.47 4.61
CA ILE A 364 -15.45 -16.14 5.46
C ILE A 364 -15.24 -15.30 6.73
N ASP A 365 -15.34 -15.90 7.92
CA ASP A 365 -14.99 -15.29 9.21
C ASP A 365 -13.81 -16.02 9.86
N LEU A 366 -12.73 -15.30 10.13
CA LEU A 366 -11.51 -15.80 10.79
C LEU A 366 -11.17 -14.93 12.02
N THR A 367 -12.02 -14.95 13.03
CA THR A 367 -11.81 -14.19 14.27
C THR A 367 -10.98 -14.97 15.29
N SER A 368 -9.94 -14.33 15.83
CA SER A 368 -8.97 -14.87 16.81
C SER A 368 -8.15 -16.10 16.33
N CYS A 369 -8.09 -16.32 15.02
CA CYS A 369 -7.45 -17.46 14.36
C CYS A 369 -5.92 -17.29 14.15
N ALA A 370 -5.19 -18.41 14.15
CA ALA A 370 -3.77 -18.49 13.77
C ALA A 370 -3.50 -19.67 12.81
N GLY A 371 -2.24 -19.82 12.36
CA GLY A 371 -1.84 -20.86 11.41
C GLY A 371 -1.97 -20.41 9.94
N THR A 372 -2.40 -21.29 9.05
CA THR A 372 -2.55 -21.01 7.60
C THR A 372 -3.95 -21.30 7.09
N PHE A 373 -4.50 -20.37 6.30
CA PHE A 373 -5.80 -20.52 5.63
C PHE A 373 -5.68 -20.13 4.14
N THR A 374 -5.94 -21.09 3.25
CA THR A 374 -5.76 -20.94 1.79
C THR A 374 -7.02 -21.32 1.03
N VAL A 375 -7.44 -20.46 0.09
CA VAL A 375 -8.56 -20.70 -0.84
C VAL A 375 -8.03 -20.59 -2.27
N ASN A 376 -8.04 -21.71 -3.00
CA ASN A 376 -7.46 -21.79 -4.36
C ASN A 376 -8.43 -21.40 -5.49
N GLY A 377 -9.67 -21.03 -5.17
CA GLY A 377 -10.65 -20.51 -6.12
C GLY A 377 -12.04 -20.35 -5.49
N GLY A 378 -13.00 -19.89 -6.29
CA GLY A 378 -14.40 -19.75 -5.89
C GLY A 378 -14.89 -18.30 -5.89
N THR A 379 -16.08 -18.10 -5.32
CA THR A 379 -16.86 -16.87 -5.42
C THR A 379 -17.62 -16.59 -4.14
N ILE A 380 -17.29 -15.51 -3.43
CA ILE A 380 -18.08 -14.99 -2.32
C ILE A 380 -18.97 -13.89 -2.90
N THR A 381 -20.29 -14.02 -2.73
CA THR A 381 -21.27 -13.12 -3.36
C THR A 381 -22.38 -12.74 -2.39
N ASN A 382 -22.60 -11.44 -2.22
CA ASN A 382 -23.73 -10.86 -1.46
C ASN A 382 -23.97 -11.44 -0.04
N PRO A 383 -22.95 -11.58 0.83
CA PRO A 383 -23.23 -11.74 2.25
C PRO A 383 -23.96 -10.48 2.78
N THR A 384 -24.68 -10.62 3.90
CA THR A 384 -25.38 -9.48 4.54
C THR A 384 -24.47 -8.63 5.42
N GLY A 385 -23.32 -9.16 5.80
CA GLY A 385 -22.22 -8.51 6.50
C GLY A 385 -20.99 -8.41 5.60
N THR A 386 -19.93 -9.18 5.89
CA THR A 386 -18.60 -8.99 5.27
C THR A 386 -18.22 -10.15 4.34
N GLY A 387 -17.65 -9.84 3.17
CA GLY A 387 -17.07 -10.79 2.22
C GLY A 387 -16.02 -11.71 2.86
N VAL A 388 -14.88 -11.15 3.27
CA VAL A 388 -13.85 -11.85 4.06
C VAL A 388 -13.45 -11.01 5.27
N MET A 389 -13.62 -11.60 6.45
CA MET A 389 -13.39 -10.98 7.75
C MET A 389 -12.21 -11.68 8.46
N ILE A 390 -11.21 -10.92 8.90
CA ILE A 390 -10.04 -11.40 9.64
C ILE A 390 -9.81 -10.47 10.83
N LEU A 391 -10.03 -10.95 12.05
CA LEU A 391 -10.03 -10.15 13.28
C LEU A 391 -9.12 -10.75 14.36
N ASN A 392 -8.40 -9.92 15.11
CA ASN A 392 -7.76 -10.27 16.39
C ASN A 392 -6.80 -11.49 16.33
N GLY A 393 -6.20 -11.75 15.17
CA GLY A 393 -5.55 -13.03 14.85
C GLY A 393 -4.16 -12.88 14.24
N SER A 394 -3.54 -14.03 13.92
CA SER A 394 -2.23 -14.13 13.27
C SER A 394 -2.22 -15.13 12.11
N VAL A 395 -3.38 -15.39 11.50
CA VAL A 395 -3.52 -16.33 10.39
C VAL A 395 -2.76 -15.84 9.15
N THR A 396 -1.94 -16.69 8.56
CA THR A 396 -1.42 -16.45 7.21
C THR A 396 -2.52 -16.78 6.21
N PHE A 397 -3.08 -15.77 5.56
CA PHE A 397 -4.23 -15.90 4.68
C PHE A 397 -3.85 -15.71 3.20
N SER A 398 -4.38 -16.56 2.33
CA SER A 398 -4.29 -16.39 0.88
C SER A 398 -5.57 -16.84 0.18
N SER A 399 -6.15 -15.99 -0.67
CA SER A 399 -7.32 -16.34 -1.50
C SER A 399 -7.20 -15.82 -2.93
N SER A 400 -7.40 -16.72 -3.90
CA SER A 400 -7.62 -16.39 -5.31
C SER A 400 -9.11 -16.30 -5.68
N GLY A 401 -10.02 -16.50 -4.71
CA GLY A 401 -11.46 -16.40 -4.91
C GLY A 401 -11.92 -14.98 -5.24
N VAL A 402 -12.97 -14.85 -6.05
CA VAL A 402 -13.59 -13.57 -6.40
C VAL A 402 -14.53 -13.15 -5.27
N ILE A 403 -14.50 -11.87 -4.89
CA ILE A 403 -15.37 -11.29 -3.86
C ILE A 403 -16.31 -10.27 -4.51
N THR A 404 -17.60 -10.36 -4.21
CA THR A 404 -18.62 -9.37 -4.60
C THR A 404 -19.51 -9.09 -3.39
N ASP A 405 -19.38 -7.89 -2.82
CA ASP A 405 -20.09 -7.49 -1.59
C ASP A 405 -20.91 -6.21 -1.78
N ASN A 406 -22.22 -6.31 -1.56
CA ASN A 406 -23.16 -5.21 -1.79
C ASN A 406 -23.71 -4.60 -0.49
N SER A 407 -23.16 -4.93 0.69
CA SER A 407 -23.68 -4.48 1.99
C SER A 407 -22.57 -4.00 2.94
N GLY A 408 -21.78 -4.90 3.51
CA GLY A 408 -20.69 -4.57 4.45
C GLY A 408 -19.35 -4.39 3.73
N PHE A 409 -18.26 -4.77 4.39
CA PHE A 409 -16.94 -4.73 3.78
C PHE A 409 -16.76 -5.92 2.83
N ALA A 410 -16.21 -5.71 1.64
CA ALA A 410 -15.76 -6.83 0.83
C ALA A 410 -14.56 -7.55 1.49
N VAL A 411 -13.69 -6.78 2.13
CA VAL A 411 -12.58 -7.27 2.95
C VAL A 411 -12.46 -6.41 4.19
N ASP A 412 -12.40 -7.05 5.35
CA ASP A 412 -12.08 -6.42 6.63
C ASP A 412 -10.93 -7.17 7.31
N VAL A 413 -9.81 -6.48 7.54
CA VAL A 413 -8.64 -6.99 8.26
C VAL A 413 -8.37 -6.06 9.44
N ASP A 414 -8.66 -6.50 10.65
CA ASP A 414 -8.57 -5.69 11.87
C ASP A 414 -7.76 -6.40 12.96
N ASN A 415 -6.87 -5.65 13.62
CA ASN A 415 -6.04 -6.14 14.73
C ASN A 415 -5.24 -7.41 14.37
N HIS A 416 -4.57 -7.36 13.20
CA HIS A 416 -3.82 -8.47 12.61
C HIS A 416 -2.32 -8.14 12.53
N ASP A 417 -1.67 -8.14 13.69
CA ASP A 417 -0.33 -7.59 13.97
C ASP A 417 0.85 -8.35 13.37
N SER A 418 0.61 -9.50 12.75
CA SER A 418 1.67 -10.36 12.21
C SER A 418 1.20 -11.05 10.94
N ASN A 419 2.12 -11.72 10.25
CA ASN A 419 1.87 -12.54 9.07
C ASN A 419 1.19 -11.82 7.88
N ASN A 420 1.17 -12.52 6.75
CA ASN A 420 0.71 -11.96 5.48
C ASN A 420 -0.75 -12.33 5.19
N VAL A 421 -1.46 -11.40 4.56
CA VAL A 421 -2.83 -11.57 4.07
C VAL A 421 -2.83 -11.22 2.58
N THR A 422 -3.21 -12.16 1.71
CA THR A 422 -3.16 -11.96 0.25
C THR A 422 -4.50 -12.23 -0.41
N PHE A 423 -4.99 -11.25 -1.16
CA PHE A 423 -6.17 -11.35 -2.03
C PHE A 423 -5.73 -11.21 -3.49
N SER A 424 -5.70 -12.33 -4.22
CA SER A 424 -5.32 -12.38 -5.64
C SER A 424 -6.49 -12.55 -6.60
N GLY A 425 -7.70 -12.79 -6.10
CA GLY A 425 -8.94 -12.73 -6.87
C GLY A 425 -9.45 -11.29 -7.04
N ASN A 426 -10.40 -11.09 -7.96
CA ASN A 426 -11.02 -9.79 -8.17
C ASN A 426 -11.95 -9.42 -7.00
N ILE A 427 -12.03 -8.13 -6.69
CA ILE A 427 -12.91 -7.58 -5.66
C ILE A 427 -13.88 -6.59 -6.31
N THR A 428 -15.17 -6.78 -6.06
CA THR A 428 -16.24 -5.83 -6.38
C THR A 428 -16.95 -5.48 -5.08
N SER A 429 -17.25 -4.20 -4.84
CA SER A 429 -18.09 -3.80 -3.73
C SER A 429 -19.03 -2.65 -4.08
N THR A 430 -20.28 -2.74 -3.63
CA THR A 430 -21.20 -1.59 -3.51
C THR A 430 -21.59 -1.27 -2.06
N GLY A 431 -20.96 -1.96 -1.09
CA GLY A 431 -21.18 -1.77 0.34
C GLY A 431 -20.22 -0.75 0.96
N THR A 432 -19.36 -1.23 1.85
CA THR A 432 -18.41 -0.44 2.67
C THR A 432 -16.95 -0.61 2.21
N GLY A 433 -16.71 -1.29 1.08
CA GLY A 433 -15.41 -1.31 0.41
C GLY A 433 -14.37 -2.22 1.08
N ILE A 434 -13.13 -1.74 1.18
CA ILE A 434 -12.00 -2.48 1.78
C ILE A 434 -11.52 -1.77 3.04
N ARG A 435 -11.35 -2.50 4.14
CA ARG A 435 -10.75 -2.01 5.37
C ARG A 435 -9.54 -2.84 5.80
N VAL A 436 -8.48 -2.13 6.18
CA VAL A 436 -7.33 -2.68 6.92
C VAL A 436 -7.08 -1.74 8.08
N GLN A 437 -7.25 -2.18 9.31
CA GLN A 437 -7.08 -1.32 10.48
C GLN A 437 -6.35 -2.01 11.64
N ASN A 438 -5.74 -1.19 12.50
CA ASN A 438 -5.03 -1.62 13.70
C ASN A 438 -3.99 -2.74 13.48
N CYS A 439 -3.41 -2.85 12.29
CA CYS A 439 -2.43 -3.90 11.99
C CYS A 439 -1.00 -3.44 12.31
N GLY A 440 -0.40 -3.99 13.36
CA GLY A 440 0.97 -3.71 13.79
C GLY A 440 2.10 -4.32 12.94
N GLY A 441 1.80 -5.14 11.94
CA GLY A 441 2.85 -5.83 11.17
C GLY A 441 2.37 -6.68 9.99
N GLY A 442 3.33 -7.29 9.29
CA GLY A 442 3.11 -8.14 8.12
C GLY A 442 2.68 -7.37 6.85
N THR A 443 2.53 -8.08 5.73
CA THR A 443 2.11 -7.49 4.44
C THR A 443 0.67 -7.86 4.10
N LYS A 444 -0.16 -6.86 3.82
CA LYS A 444 -1.55 -7.03 3.37
C LYS A 444 -1.61 -6.67 1.87
N THR A 445 -1.88 -7.65 1.01
CA THR A 445 -1.72 -7.55 -0.44
C THR A 445 -3.03 -7.72 -1.19
N PHE A 446 -3.32 -6.80 -2.11
CA PHE A 446 -4.48 -6.83 -3.02
C PHE A 446 -4.00 -6.83 -4.47
N SER A 447 -3.91 -8.01 -5.08
CA SER A 447 -3.28 -8.26 -6.39
C SER A 447 -4.23 -8.73 -7.50
N GLY A 448 -5.52 -8.86 -7.21
CA GLY A 448 -6.55 -9.11 -8.22
C GLY A 448 -6.51 -8.11 -9.38
N ALA A 449 -6.91 -8.52 -10.58
CA ALA A 449 -6.85 -7.67 -11.77
C ALA A 449 -7.86 -6.51 -11.75
N SER A 450 -8.92 -6.62 -10.94
CA SER A 450 -9.89 -5.56 -10.70
C SER A 450 -10.24 -5.46 -9.21
N LYS A 451 -10.28 -4.23 -8.70
CA LYS A 451 -10.75 -3.83 -7.37
C LYS A 451 -11.73 -2.67 -7.58
N SER A 452 -12.98 -3.00 -7.90
CA SER A 452 -14.05 -2.07 -8.28
C SER A 452 -14.93 -1.74 -7.08
N LEU A 453 -14.85 -0.52 -6.56
CA LEU A 453 -15.41 -0.12 -5.27
C LEU A 453 -16.35 1.08 -5.47
N ASN A 454 -17.66 0.83 -5.55
CA ASN A 454 -18.70 1.86 -5.72
C ASN A 454 -19.52 2.01 -4.43
N THR A 455 -18.91 2.59 -3.40
CA THR A 455 -19.35 2.51 -1.99
C THR A 455 -20.28 3.65 -1.55
N GLY A 456 -20.68 4.54 -2.47
CA GLY A 456 -21.67 5.58 -2.20
C GLY A 456 -21.25 6.55 -1.09
N THR A 457 -21.93 6.51 0.06
CA THR A 457 -21.61 7.36 1.22
C THR A 457 -20.44 6.83 2.05
N ASN A 458 -20.08 5.55 1.90
CA ASN A 458 -18.96 4.92 2.60
C ASN A 458 -17.64 5.17 1.87
N SER A 459 -16.53 5.12 2.61
CA SER A 459 -15.20 5.23 2.01
C SER A 459 -14.85 4.00 1.17
N GLY A 460 -14.18 4.18 0.03
CA GLY A 460 -13.84 3.08 -0.88
C GLY A 460 -12.76 2.16 -0.29
N VAL A 461 -11.67 2.76 0.17
CA VAL A 461 -10.59 2.08 0.91
C VAL A 461 -10.31 2.82 2.20
N THR A 462 -10.26 2.10 3.33
CA THR A 462 -9.91 2.64 4.65
C THR A 462 -8.72 1.89 5.23
N LEU A 463 -7.58 2.57 5.34
CA LEU A 463 -6.38 2.11 6.03
C LEU A 463 -6.22 2.96 7.29
N SER A 464 -6.36 2.40 8.50
CA SER A 464 -6.27 3.18 9.75
C SER A 464 -5.41 2.53 10.84
N SER A 465 -4.56 3.32 11.52
CA SER A 465 -3.78 2.87 12.69
C SER A 465 -2.83 1.67 12.42
N ASN A 466 -2.29 1.55 11.20
CA ASN A 466 -1.54 0.36 10.75
C ASN A 466 -0.03 0.44 11.03
N ALA A 467 0.38 0.97 12.18
CA ALA A 467 1.78 1.25 12.51
C ALA A 467 2.64 -0.03 12.51
N GLY A 468 3.42 -0.23 11.45
CA GLY A 468 4.32 -1.38 11.27
C GLY A 468 3.89 -2.36 10.17
N ALA A 469 2.64 -2.32 9.72
CA ALA A 469 2.18 -3.10 8.57
C ALA A 469 2.52 -2.42 7.23
N THR A 470 2.62 -3.25 6.19
CA THR A 470 2.77 -2.83 4.79
C THR A 470 1.52 -3.20 4.00
N ILE A 471 0.85 -2.23 3.40
CA ILE A 471 -0.33 -2.42 2.55
C ILE A 471 0.08 -2.19 1.10
N THR A 472 -0.11 -3.21 0.26
CA THR A 472 0.27 -3.18 -1.16
C THR A 472 -0.94 -3.48 -2.04
N ILE A 473 -1.34 -2.50 -2.85
CA ILE A 473 -2.35 -2.68 -3.89
C ILE A 473 -1.61 -2.62 -5.24
N ASN A 474 -1.44 -3.78 -5.86
CA ASN A 474 -0.64 -3.90 -7.10
C ASN A 474 -1.49 -4.43 -8.26
N ASN A 475 -0.85 -4.65 -9.41
CA ASN A 475 -1.49 -5.12 -10.65
C ASN A 475 -2.52 -4.15 -11.27
N GLY A 476 -2.59 -2.90 -10.79
CA GLY A 476 -3.52 -1.90 -11.30
C GLY A 476 -5.01 -2.21 -11.00
N GLY A 477 -5.93 -1.56 -11.72
CA GLY A 477 -7.36 -1.86 -11.65
C GLY A 477 -8.06 -1.51 -10.34
N LEU A 478 -7.48 -0.67 -9.48
CA LEU A 478 -8.17 -0.06 -8.33
C LEU A 478 -9.07 1.07 -8.86
N VAL A 479 -10.38 0.82 -8.95
CA VAL A 479 -11.37 1.77 -9.47
C VAL A 479 -12.33 2.12 -8.35
N ILE A 480 -12.25 3.34 -7.85
CA ILE A 480 -13.05 3.81 -6.72
C ILE A 480 -14.05 4.87 -7.18
N THR A 481 -15.32 4.68 -6.80
CA THR A 481 -16.41 5.64 -7.01
C THR A 481 -17.14 5.87 -5.68
N THR A 482 -17.22 7.11 -5.21
CA THR A 482 -18.00 7.50 -4.02
C THR A 482 -18.90 8.70 -4.32
N THR A 483 -20.01 8.80 -3.59
CA THR A 483 -20.94 9.95 -3.64
C THR A 483 -20.57 11.01 -2.61
N SER A 484 -20.21 10.58 -1.39
CA SER A 484 -19.76 11.48 -0.31
C SER A 484 -18.72 10.86 0.62
N GLY A 485 -18.47 9.55 0.54
CA GLY A 485 -17.37 8.92 1.27
C GLY A 485 -16.00 9.29 0.72
N THR A 486 -14.96 9.19 1.53
CA THR A 486 -13.58 9.39 1.05
C THR A 486 -13.20 8.28 0.09
N GLY A 487 -12.68 8.59 -1.09
CA GLY A 487 -12.31 7.58 -2.08
C GLY A 487 -11.27 6.60 -1.52
N PHE A 488 -10.08 7.11 -1.25
CA PHE A 488 -8.99 6.38 -0.63
C PHE A 488 -8.52 7.11 0.62
N ASN A 489 -8.66 6.46 1.78
CA ASN A 489 -8.29 7.01 3.08
C ASN A 489 -7.18 6.18 3.73
N ALA A 490 -6.02 6.78 4.00
CA ALA A 490 -4.91 6.17 4.72
C ALA A 490 -4.44 7.09 5.86
N ALA A 491 -4.64 6.66 7.11
CA ALA A 491 -4.44 7.49 8.29
C ALA A 491 -3.74 6.74 9.43
N GLY A 492 -2.84 7.41 10.17
CA GLY A 492 -2.35 6.90 11.46
C GLY A 492 -1.31 5.78 11.41
N GLY A 493 -0.59 5.61 10.30
CA GLY A 493 0.66 4.85 10.27
C GLY A 493 0.66 3.63 9.32
N GLY A 494 1.83 3.00 9.24
CA GLY A 494 2.12 1.93 8.28
C GLY A 494 2.74 2.45 6.98
N THR A 495 3.00 1.52 6.06
CA THR A 495 3.46 1.83 4.70
C THR A 495 2.39 1.45 3.69
N VAL A 496 2.02 2.37 2.79
CA VAL A 496 1.05 2.13 1.70
C VAL A 496 1.73 2.26 0.34
N THR A 497 1.33 1.45 -0.63
CA THR A 497 1.85 1.51 -2.00
C THR A 497 0.77 1.08 -3.00
N VAL A 498 0.60 1.85 -4.08
CA VAL A 498 -0.40 1.61 -5.13
C VAL A 498 0.32 1.62 -6.49
N THR A 499 0.43 0.47 -7.16
CA THR A 499 1.21 0.30 -8.40
C THR A 499 0.41 -0.28 -9.57
N VAL A 500 0.70 0.20 -10.77
CA VAL A 500 0.22 -0.36 -12.04
C VAL A 500 1.31 -1.28 -12.60
N ASN A 501 1.11 -2.59 -12.52
CA ASN A 501 2.03 -3.61 -13.09
C ASN A 501 1.40 -4.38 -14.28
N GLY A 502 0.22 -3.95 -14.73
CA GLY A 502 -0.56 -4.52 -15.82
C GLY A 502 -1.33 -3.43 -16.55
N GLY A 503 -2.13 -3.78 -17.58
CA GLY A 503 -2.81 -2.79 -18.42
C GLY A 503 -4.00 -2.06 -17.78
N ALA A 504 -4.48 -2.50 -16.61
CA ALA A 504 -5.60 -1.87 -15.92
C ALA A 504 -5.15 -0.67 -15.09
N VAL A 505 -5.77 0.48 -15.28
CA VAL A 505 -5.44 1.72 -14.56
C VAL A 505 -6.05 1.79 -13.16
N ASN A 506 -5.45 2.59 -12.29
CA ASN A 506 -6.07 2.97 -11.01
C ASN A 506 -6.75 4.33 -11.14
N THR A 507 -7.99 4.48 -10.67
CA THR A 507 -8.76 5.73 -10.72
C THR A 507 -9.56 5.95 -9.44
N ILE A 508 -9.76 7.23 -9.09
CA ILE A 508 -10.66 7.64 -8.01
C ILE A 508 -11.61 8.71 -8.54
N SER A 509 -12.91 8.55 -8.26
CA SER A 509 -13.93 9.57 -8.46
C SER A 509 -14.78 9.70 -7.20
N SER A 510 -14.69 10.84 -6.53
CA SER A 510 -15.55 11.19 -5.40
C SER A 510 -16.49 12.34 -5.79
N GLY A 511 -17.72 12.29 -5.28
CA GLY A 511 -18.60 13.45 -5.24
C GLY A 511 -18.12 14.44 -4.17
N SER A 512 -18.84 14.53 -3.07
CA SER A 512 -18.61 15.52 -2.00
C SER A 512 -17.57 15.13 -0.94
N GLY A 513 -16.97 13.95 -1.04
CA GLY A 513 -15.88 13.51 -0.15
C GLY A 513 -14.50 13.79 -0.75
N THR A 514 -13.45 13.80 0.07
CA THR A 514 -12.07 13.83 -0.42
C THR A 514 -11.76 12.60 -1.27
N ALA A 515 -11.13 12.77 -2.44
CA ALA A 515 -10.81 11.65 -3.31
C ALA A 515 -9.64 10.83 -2.75
N LEU A 516 -8.54 11.48 -2.41
CA LEU A 516 -7.36 10.84 -1.84
C LEU A 516 -6.93 11.54 -0.54
N ASN A 517 -6.92 10.83 0.57
CA ASN A 517 -6.40 11.28 1.86
C ASN A 517 -5.30 10.34 2.35
N VAL A 518 -4.11 10.86 2.59
CA VAL A 518 -2.95 10.14 3.15
C VAL A 518 -2.32 11.00 4.24
N THR A 519 -2.58 10.65 5.49
CA THR A 519 -2.19 11.43 6.68
C THR A 519 -1.38 10.56 7.66
N SER A 520 -0.22 11.05 8.10
CA SER A 520 0.66 10.34 9.04
C SER A 520 0.96 8.88 8.64
N THR A 521 1.05 8.61 7.33
CA THR A 521 1.18 7.26 6.76
C THR A 521 2.26 7.29 5.69
N THR A 522 3.23 6.37 5.75
CA THR A 522 4.36 6.38 4.83
C THR A 522 3.93 5.88 3.45
N ILE A 523 4.18 6.66 2.40
CA ILE A 523 4.11 6.18 1.03
C ILE A 523 5.41 5.42 0.73
N GLY A 524 5.27 4.17 0.31
CA GLY A 524 6.41 3.30 -0.04
C GLY A 524 7.14 3.76 -1.30
N ALA A 525 8.33 3.20 -1.55
CA ALA A 525 9.26 3.67 -2.58
C ALA A 525 8.69 3.66 -4.02
N ASN A 526 7.71 2.79 -4.32
CA ASN A 526 7.05 2.74 -5.63
C ASN A 526 5.89 3.75 -5.78
N GLY A 527 5.62 4.56 -4.76
CA GLY A 527 4.63 5.64 -4.79
C GLY A 527 3.17 5.21 -4.77
N LEU A 528 2.31 6.20 -5.01
CA LEU A 528 0.89 6.05 -5.31
C LEU A 528 0.66 6.43 -6.77
N ASN A 529 0.36 5.45 -7.61
CA ASN A 529 0.24 5.62 -9.07
C ASN A 529 -1.23 5.55 -9.48
N PHE A 530 -1.76 6.68 -9.94
CA PHE A 530 -3.12 6.81 -10.45
C PHE A 530 -3.12 7.34 -11.88
N GLN A 531 -4.06 6.86 -12.68
CA GLN A 531 -4.35 7.42 -14.00
C GLN A 531 -5.14 8.72 -13.86
N SER A 532 -6.13 8.73 -12.96
CA SER A 532 -6.93 9.91 -12.65
C SER A 532 -7.43 9.95 -11.20
N ILE A 533 -7.57 11.17 -10.67
CA ILE A 533 -8.18 11.45 -9.36
C ILE A 533 -9.14 12.62 -9.52
N SER A 534 -10.42 12.41 -9.20
CA SER A 534 -11.47 13.42 -9.31
C SER A 534 -12.25 13.60 -8.01
N ALA A 535 -12.60 14.84 -7.67
CA ALA A 535 -13.42 15.24 -6.54
C ALA A 535 -14.40 16.35 -6.97
N ASN A 536 -15.65 16.33 -6.51
CA ASN A 536 -16.68 17.32 -6.86
C ASN A 536 -17.48 17.78 -5.64
N GLY A 537 -16.84 18.59 -4.80
CA GLY A 537 -17.33 19.01 -3.48
C GLY A 537 -16.41 18.59 -2.33
N GLY A 538 -16.73 19.08 -1.13
CA GLY A 538 -15.99 18.80 0.10
C GLY A 538 -14.95 19.87 0.47
N SER A 539 -14.22 19.63 1.55
CA SER A 539 -13.18 20.55 2.03
C SER A 539 -11.91 20.48 1.20
N ASN A 540 -11.48 19.27 0.83
CA ASN A 540 -10.24 19.03 0.08
C ASN A 540 -10.44 17.92 -0.95
N GLY A 541 -9.81 18.03 -2.11
CA GLY A 541 -9.84 16.98 -3.15
C GLY A 541 -8.75 15.91 -2.95
N ILE A 542 -7.50 16.35 -2.75
CA ILE A 542 -6.32 15.52 -2.47
C ILE A 542 -5.62 16.04 -1.21
N VAL A 543 -5.23 15.15 -0.30
CA VAL A 543 -4.47 15.48 0.92
C VAL A 543 -3.34 14.46 1.10
N LEU A 544 -2.10 14.94 1.09
CA LEU A 544 -0.90 14.20 1.52
C LEU A 544 -0.23 14.99 2.65
N ASN A 545 -0.29 14.48 3.88
CA ASN A 545 0.29 15.13 5.05
C ASN A 545 1.17 14.14 5.84
N THR A 546 2.47 14.46 5.96
CA THR A 546 3.47 13.67 6.68
C THR A 546 3.58 12.25 6.10
N THR A 547 4.04 12.16 4.84
CA THR A 547 3.95 10.92 4.03
C THR A 547 5.28 10.20 3.77
N GLY A 548 6.39 10.68 4.34
CA GLY A 548 7.72 10.08 4.11
C GLY A 548 8.25 10.33 2.69
N ALA A 549 9.15 9.47 2.21
CA ALA A 549 9.92 9.72 0.98
C ALA A 549 9.22 9.32 -0.33
N GLY A 550 8.24 8.42 -0.30
CA GLY A 550 7.42 8.09 -1.46
C GLY A 550 6.42 9.21 -1.79
N GLY A 551 5.97 9.25 -3.05
CA GLY A 551 5.15 10.34 -3.57
C GLY A 551 3.90 9.91 -4.33
N LEU A 552 3.21 10.90 -4.89
CA LEU A 552 2.00 10.73 -5.71
C LEU A 552 2.33 10.98 -7.17
N THR A 553 1.88 10.10 -8.06
CA THR A 553 1.93 10.29 -9.50
C THR A 553 0.53 10.12 -10.09
N VAL A 554 0.00 11.21 -10.65
CA VAL A 554 -1.21 11.22 -11.48
C VAL A 554 -0.77 11.41 -12.94
N THR A 555 -0.92 10.38 -13.76
CA THR A 555 -0.27 10.34 -15.08
C THR A 555 -1.05 11.06 -16.19
N GLY A 556 -2.39 11.06 -16.12
CA GLY A 556 -3.22 11.46 -17.26
C GLY A 556 -2.99 10.61 -18.52
N THR A 557 -3.80 10.81 -19.55
CA THR A 557 -3.54 10.28 -20.90
C THR A 557 -2.96 11.41 -21.75
N SER A 558 -1.77 11.21 -22.32
CA SER A 558 -0.88 12.25 -22.88
C SER A 558 -1.43 13.12 -24.03
N SER A 559 -2.71 13.02 -24.37
CA SER A 559 -3.36 13.68 -25.50
C SER A 559 -4.72 14.32 -25.14
N THR A 560 -5.07 14.44 -23.84
CA THR A 560 -6.42 14.87 -23.44
C THR A 560 -6.38 15.61 -22.10
N ASP A 561 -6.86 16.85 -22.09
CA ASP A 561 -6.92 17.68 -20.89
C ASP A 561 -7.99 17.14 -19.92
N GLY A 562 -7.74 17.28 -18.61
CA GLY A 562 -8.60 16.67 -17.58
C GLY A 562 -8.54 15.13 -17.50
N SER A 563 -7.73 14.46 -18.32
CA SER A 563 -7.58 12.99 -18.25
C SER A 563 -6.88 12.49 -16.99
N GLY A 564 -6.14 13.36 -16.29
CA GLY A 564 -5.66 13.15 -14.93
C GLY A 564 -6.76 13.27 -13.86
N GLY A 565 -7.99 13.59 -14.26
CA GLY A 565 -9.12 13.85 -13.38
C GLY A 565 -9.39 15.34 -13.18
N THR A 566 -10.51 15.62 -12.52
CA THR A 566 -10.98 16.97 -12.22
C THR A 566 -11.22 17.13 -10.73
N ILE A 567 -10.51 18.05 -10.11
CA ILE A 567 -10.76 18.53 -8.75
C ILE A 567 -11.62 19.79 -8.87
N GLN A 568 -12.86 19.74 -8.37
CA GLN A 568 -13.81 20.83 -8.57
C GLN A 568 -14.75 21.08 -7.39
N ASN A 569 -15.26 22.30 -7.33
CA ASN A 569 -16.21 22.79 -6.31
C ASN A 569 -15.74 22.53 -4.87
N ILE A 570 -14.44 22.63 -4.64
CA ILE A 570 -13.80 22.41 -3.34
C ILE A 570 -13.88 23.71 -2.52
N THR A 571 -14.15 23.59 -1.22
CA THR A 571 -14.29 24.78 -0.36
C THR A 571 -12.95 25.34 0.12
N THR A 572 -12.04 24.48 0.62
CA THR A 572 -10.72 24.92 1.13
C THR A 572 -9.61 24.73 0.09
N ARG A 573 -8.86 23.62 0.11
CA ARG A 573 -7.71 23.38 -0.78
C ARG A 573 -7.95 22.23 -1.73
N GLY A 574 -7.84 22.47 -3.04
CA GLY A 574 -8.04 21.48 -4.09
C GLY A 574 -7.12 20.27 -3.91
N ALA A 575 -5.81 20.54 -3.83
CA ALA A 575 -4.80 19.59 -3.40
C ALA A 575 -3.92 20.21 -2.29
N GLU A 576 -3.69 19.46 -1.22
CA GLU A 576 -2.84 19.84 -0.09
C GLU A 576 -1.68 18.85 0.06
N PHE A 577 -0.45 19.37 0.07
CA PHE A 577 0.78 18.60 0.28
C PHE A 577 1.61 19.22 1.41
N ILE A 578 1.74 18.51 2.53
CA ILE A 578 2.44 18.98 3.73
C ILE A 578 3.45 17.91 4.16
N SER A 579 4.74 18.24 4.27
CA SER A 579 5.79 17.26 4.62
C SER A 579 5.73 16.00 3.72
N ALA A 580 5.66 16.25 2.41
CA ALA A 580 5.49 15.26 1.35
C ALA A 580 6.61 15.39 0.30
N ASN A 581 6.79 14.38 -0.55
CA ASN A 581 7.90 14.35 -1.51
C ASN A 581 7.44 13.74 -2.85
N ASN A 582 8.14 14.07 -3.95
CA ASN A 582 7.96 13.46 -5.26
C ASN A 582 6.51 13.54 -5.78
N ILE A 583 5.99 14.76 -5.88
CA ILE A 583 4.63 15.03 -6.36
C ILE A 583 4.65 15.24 -7.88
N SER A 584 3.91 14.44 -8.64
CA SER A 584 3.76 14.58 -10.09
C SER A 584 2.28 14.58 -10.45
N LEU A 585 1.76 15.71 -10.92
CA LEU A 585 0.38 15.86 -11.38
C LEU A 585 0.39 16.23 -12.87
N LYS A 586 -0.28 15.44 -13.71
CA LYS A 586 -0.34 15.65 -15.16
C LYS A 586 -1.76 15.60 -15.72
N ASN A 587 -2.07 16.51 -16.65
CA ASN A 587 -3.36 16.61 -17.36
C ASN A 587 -4.58 16.74 -16.41
N MET A 588 -4.46 17.43 -15.28
CA MET A 588 -5.56 17.60 -14.32
C MET A 588 -6.25 18.96 -14.46
N ASN A 589 -7.57 18.97 -14.27
CA ASN A 589 -8.34 20.20 -14.13
C ASN A 589 -8.53 20.53 -12.65
N PHE A 590 -8.34 21.80 -12.29
CA PHE A 590 -8.68 22.36 -10.97
C PHE A 590 -9.69 23.49 -11.20
N THR A 591 -10.99 23.19 -11.08
CA THR A 591 -12.06 24.13 -11.47
C THR A 591 -12.95 24.49 -10.29
N ASN A 592 -12.91 25.74 -9.82
CA ASN A 592 -13.49 26.13 -8.53
C ASN A 592 -12.87 25.32 -7.37
N ALA A 593 -11.55 25.23 -7.32
CA ALA A 593 -10.84 24.31 -6.41
C ALA A 593 -10.42 24.93 -5.06
N ASN A 594 -10.84 26.17 -4.77
CA ASN A 594 -10.77 26.85 -3.47
C ASN A 594 -11.86 27.94 -3.42
N THR A 595 -13.12 27.58 -3.17
CA THR A 595 -14.26 28.51 -3.26
C THR A 595 -14.50 29.37 -2.02
N THR A 596 -13.71 29.21 -0.96
CA THR A 596 -13.83 29.94 0.31
C THR A 596 -12.50 30.62 0.65
N ASP A 597 -12.55 31.86 1.12
CA ASP A 597 -11.42 32.56 1.73
C ASP A 597 -11.23 32.06 3.18
N ALA A 598 -10.00 31.68 3.55
CA ALA A 598 -9.60 31.21 4.86
C ALA A 598 -9.38 32.33 5.89
N GLY A 599 -9.39 33.59 5.45
CA GLY A 599 -9.22 34.78 6.26
C GLY A 599 -10.40 35.74 6.22
N GLY A 600 -10.21 36.87 6.89
CA GLY A 600 -10.70 38.14 6.34
C GLY A 600 -9.51 38.89 5.73
N ALA A 601 -9.77 40.04 5.11
CA ALA A 601 -8.75 40.94 4.59
C ALA A 601 -7.55 41.08 5.57
N GLY A 602 -6.32 40.92 5.06
CA GLY A 602 -5.09 40.88 5.86
C GLY A 602 -4.41 39.51 6.01
N VAL A 603 -5.14 38.38 5.91
CA VAL A 603 -4.57 37.07 6.32
C VAL A 603 -3.60 36.47 5.28
N CYS A 604 -3.80 36.78 4.00
CA CYS A 604 -3.03 36.20 2.87
C CYS A 604 -2.17 37.21 2.10
N GLU A 605 -1.99 38.40 2.69
CA GLU A 605 -1.08 39.44 2.22
C GLU A 605 0.38 38.96 2.37
N ASP A 606 0.88 38.72 3.59
CA ASP A 606 2.21 38.09 3.78
C ASP A 606 2.17 36.59 3.44
N ILE A 607 3.07 36.16 2.56
CA ILE A 607 3.33 34.75 2.17
C ILE A 607 3.83 33.87 3.34
N ALA A 608 3.68 34.31 4.60
CA ALA A 608 4.03 33.59 5.82
C ALA A 608 2.95 32.59 6.27
N THR A 609 1.68 32.81 5.91
CA THR A 609 0.58 32.19 6.64
C THR A 609 0.23 30.82 6.06
N GLY A 610 0.42 29.78 6.88
CA GLY A 610 -0.09 28.43 6.60
C GLY A 610 -1.61 28.31 6.60
N SER A 611 -2.32 29.45 6.73
CA SER A 611 -3.77 29.56 6.81
C SER A 611 -4.45 29.66 5.44
N CYS A 612 -3.79 30.23 4.42
CA CYS A 612 -4.41 30.53 3.13
C CYS A 612 -4.88 29.29 2.35
N ASN A 613 -6.03 29.40 1.67
CA ASN A 613 -6.47 28.40 0.70
C ASN A 613 -5.79 28.60 -0.65
N ALA A 614 -5.69 27.51 -1.40
CA ALA A 614 -5.20 27.52 -2.76
C ALA A 614 -5.77 26.32 -3.54
N CYS A 615 -5.85 26.41 -4.87
CA CYS A 615 -6.13 25.23 -5.69
C CYS A 615 -5.09 24.13 -5.44
N ILE A 616 -3.82 24.53 -5.29
CA ILE A 616 -2.71 23.66 -4.86
C ILE A 616 -1.93 24.34 -3.73
N TYR A 617 -1.86 23.69 -2.56
CA TYR A 617 -1.10 24.14 -1.40
C TYR A 617 0.10 23.23 -1.12
N LEU A 618 1.29 23.82 -0.97
CA LEU A 618 2.55 23.13 -0.73
C LEU A 618 3.22 23.65 0.56
N SER A 619 3.56 22.79 1.51
CA SER A 619 4.36 23.16 2.68
C SER A 619 5.40 22.10 3.03
N THR A 620 6.67 22.48 3.06
CA THR A 620 7.79 21.55 3.31
C THR A 620 7.77 20.37 2.33
N VAL A 621 7.77 20.67 1.03
CA VAL A 621 7.65 19.67 -0.05
C VAL A 621 8.92 19.65 -0.91
N SER A 622 9.44 18.46 -1.25
CA SER A 622 10.54 18.32 -2.21
C SER A 622 10.13 17.60 -3.49
N THR A 623 10.64 18.09 -4.63
CA THR A 623 10.43 17.56 -5.98
C THR A 623 8.95 17.56 -6.38
N VAL A 624 8.53 18.62 -7.07
CA VAL A 624 7.16 18.83 -7.55
C VAL A 624 7.17 19.07 -9.07
N THR A 625 6.34 18.32 -9.80
CA THR A 625 6.12 18.48 -11.24
C THR A 625 4.63 18.62 -11.52
N LEU A 626 4.26 19.72 -12.14
CA LEU A 626 2.90 20.11 -12.50
C LEU A 626 2.90 20.36 -14.01
N ASP A 627 2.27 19.48 -14.79
CA ASP A 627 2.40 19.46 -16.25
C ASP A 627 1.03 19.37 -16.95
N ASN A 628 0.74 20.32 -17.83
CA ASN A 628 -0.56 20.48 -18.49
C ASN A 628 -1.73 20.51 -17.48
N LEU A 629 -1.61 21.37 -16.45
CA LEU A 629 -2.67 21.63 -15.48
C LEU A 629 -3.53 22.81 -15.91
N ASN A 630 -4.83 22.72 -15.67
CA ASN A 630 -5.78 23.77 -16.01
C ASN A 630 -6.51 24.26 -14.75
N ILE A 631 -6.00 25.34 -14.15
CA ILE A 631 -6.49 25.91 -12.88
C ILE A 631 -7.39 27.11 -13.21
N THR A 632 -8.69 26.96 -13.00
CA THR A 632 -9.73 27.83 -13.60
C THR A 632 -10.95 28.06 -12.71
N GLY A 633 -11.77 29.04 -13.09
CA GLY A 633 -13.10 29.28 -12.53
C GLY A 633 -13.06 30.19 -11.31
N THR A 634 -13.87 29.87 -10.30
CA THR A 634 -14.02 30.64 -9.07
C THR A 634 -12.94 30.24 -8.06
N ILE A 635 -11.78 30.92 -8.12
CA ILE A 635 -10.61 30.71 -7.26
C ILE A 635 -10.57 31.83 -6.20
N ALA A 636 -11.00 31.55 -4.98
CA ALA A 636 -11.26 32.59 -3.97
C ALA A 636 -9.99 33.33 -3.54
N GLU A 637 -8.93 32.59 -3.27
CA GLU A 637 -7.61 33.15 -2.92
C GLU A 637 -6.59 32.80 -4.03
N ILE A 638 -5.58 31.99 -3.73
CA ILE A 638 -4.39 31.80 -4.54
C ILE A 638 -4.57 30.60 -5.50
N GLY A 639 -3.95 30.65 -6.69
CA GLY A 639 -3.86 29.48 -7.57
C GLY A 639 -2.96 28.39 -6.97
N ILE A 640 -1.66 28.69 -6.81
CA ILE A 640 -0.67 27.83 -6.16
C ILE A 640 0.02 28.61 -5.03
N ASN A 641 -0.03 28.09 -3.81
CA ASN A 641 0.68 28.65 -2.65
C ASN A 641 1.74 27.67 -2.13
N GLY A 642 2.98 28.12 -1.92
CA GLY A 642 4.08 27.28 -1.48
C GLY A 642 4.97 27.91 -0.40
N ILE A 643 5.27 27.13 0.66
CA ILE A 643 6.18 27.52 1.75
C ILE A 643 7.24 26.43 1.94
N SER A 644 8.52 26.81 1.93
CA SER A 644 9.67 25.89 2.10
C SER A 644 9.63 24.71 1.12
N VAL A 645 9.39 25.02 -0.16
CA VAL A 645 9.38 24.05 -1.26
C VAL A 645 10.79 23.94 -1.84
N SER A 646 11.15 22.77 -2.38
CA SER A 646 12.38 22.59 -3.15
C SER A 646 12.13 21.85 -4.46
N ASN A 647 12.77 22.31 -5.55
CA ASN A 647 12.63 21.76 -6.90
C ASN A 647 11.18 21.70 -7.40
N LEU A 648 10.69 22.81 -7.95
CA LEU A 648 9.35 22.93 -8.53
C LEU A 648 9.44 23.10 -10.06
N THR A 649 8.61 22.39 -10.81
CA THR A 649 8.39 22.61 -12.23
C THR A 649 6.90 22.72 -12.49
N PHE A 650 6.49 23.85 -13.05
CA PHE A 650 5.17 24.09 -13.60
C PHE A 650 5.37 24.33 -15.11
N THR A 651 4.64 23.62 -15.95
CA THR A 651 4.85 23.66 -17.40
C THR A 651 3.61 23.31 -18.19
N ASN A 652 3.47 23.86 -19.40
CA ASN A 652 2.33 23.66 -20.30
C ASN A 652 0.98 24.01 -19.67
N SER A 653 0.96 24.78 -18.59
CA SER A 653 -0.18 24.87 -17.67
C SER A 653 -0.82 26.26 -17.70
N THR A 654 -2.09 26.32 -17.30
CA THR A 654 -2.88 27.57 -17.22
C THR A 654 -3.34 27.84 -15.80
N ILE A 655 -3.23 29.10 -15.35
CA ILE A 655 -3.92 29.62 -14.17
C ILE A 655 -4.71 30.85 -14.59
N ASP A 656 -6.01 30.83 -14.32
CA ASP A 656 -6.95 31.85 -14.78
C ASP A 656 -7.91 32.29 -13.67
N HIS A 657 -8.08 33.61 -13.49
CA HIS A 657 -8.99 34.24 -12.51
C HIS A 657 -8.71 33.94 -11.02
N ALA A 658 -7.44 33.73 -10.64
CA ALA A 658 -7.03 33.60 -9.23
C ALA A 658 -7.17 34.93 -8.45
N GLY A 659 -7.80 34.90 -7.27
CA GLY A 659 -7.94 36.07 -6.39
C GLY A 659 -9.01 37.08 -6.82
N LEU A 660 -10.06 36.62 -7.52
CA LEU A 660 -11.10 37.50 -8.10
C LEU A 660 -12.51 37.27 -7.53
N VAL A 661 -12.67 36.45 -6.49
CA VAL A 661 -13.99 36.02 -6.02
C VAL A 661 -14.54 36.93 -4.94
N ASN A 662 -15.05 38.07 -5.37
CA ASN A 662 -16.32 38.65 -4.91
C ASN A 662 -16.54 39.96 -5.69
N GLY A 663 -17.77 40.25 -6.11
CA GLY A 663 -18.13 41.57 -6.67
C GLY A 663 -18.13 42.70 -5.63
N GLY A 664 -17.40 42.54 -4.53
CA GLY A 664 -17.21 43.50 -3.47
C GLY A 664 -15.99 44.38 -3.73
N SER A 665 -16.04 45.59 -3.21
CA SER A 665 -14.97 46.59 -3.31
C SER A 665 -13.83 46.31 -2.32
N ASP A 666 -13.36 45.07 -2.21
CA ASP A 666 -12.24 44.75 -1.33
C ASP A 666 -10.92 45.09 -2.05
N LEU A 667 -10.47 46.33 -1.82
CA LEU A 667 -9.39 46.99 -2.56
C LEU A 667 -8.00 46.61 -2.03
N VAL A 668 -7.88 45.46 -1.35
CA VAL A 668 -6.69 45.08 -0.55
C VAL A 668 -6.23 43.63 -0.69
N SER A 669 -6.92 42.73 -1.39
CA SER A 669 -6.46 41.34 -1.48
C SER A 669 -5.25 41.16 -2.42
N GLU A 670 -4.06 40.95 -1.83
CA GLU A 670 -2.81 40.67 -2.55
C GLU A 670 -2.73 39.21 -3.05
N GLU A 671 -3.77 38.74 -3.74
CA GLU A 671 -3.94 37.33 -4.12
C GLU A 671 -3.42 37.06 -5.54
N GLY A 672 -2.49 36.10 -5.68
CA GLY A 672 -1.80 35.82 -6.93
C GLY A 672 -2.18 34.51 -7.61
N ALA A 673 -1.74 34.34 -8.86
CA ALA A 673 -1.80 33.03 -9.51
C ALA A 673 -0.81 32.06 -8.83
N ILE A 674 0.39 32.54 -8.47
CA ILE A 674 1.39 31.78 -7.71
C ILE A 674 1.99 32.67 -6.61
N LYS A 675 1.95 32.25 -5.34
CA LYS A 675 2.71 32.86 -4.24
C LYS A 675 3.67 31.83 -3.63
N MET A 676 4.94 32.18 -3.46
CA MET A 676 5.99 31.28 -2.97
C MET A 676 6.88 31.93 -1.92
N ARG A 677 7.17 31.20 -0.84
CA ARG A 677 8.09 31.62 0.22
C ARG A 677 9.17 30.58 0.50
N ASP A 678 10.41 31.06 0.64
CA ASP A 678 11.57 30.24 1.01
C ASP A 678 11.75 29.02 0.09
N LEU A 679 11.60 29.28 -1.22
CA LEU A 679 11.76 28.32 -2.30
C LEU A 679 13.24 28.08 -2.60
N THR A 680 13.66 26.82 -2.69
CA THR A 680 15.06 26.43 -2.85
C THR A 680 15.30 25.48 -4.04
N GLY A 681 16.53 25.45 -4.54
CA GLY A 681 16.86 24.68 -5.74
C GLY A 681 16.27 25.35 -6.99
N THR A 682 15.79 24.54 -7.94
CA THR A 682 15.26 25.07 -9.21
C THR A 682 13.74 25.27 -9.15
N PHE A 683 13.27 26.44 -9.57
CA PHE A 683 11.88 26.68 -9.96
C PHE A 683 11.83 26.93 -11.47
N THR A 684 11.11 26.10 -12.20
CA THR A 684 10.85 26.28 -13.63
C THR A 684 9.38 26.62 -13.86
N LEU A 685 9.15 27.70 -14.62
CA LEU A 685 7.95 28.02 -15.37
C LEU A 685 8.31 27.85 -16.86
N ASP A 686 7.58 27.05 -17.62
CA ASP A 686 7.85 26.86 -19.05
C ASP A 686 6.59 26.59 -19.87
N ASN A 687 6.34 27.45 -20.86
CA ASN A 687 5.18 27.37 -21.76
C ASN A 687 3.82 27.46 -21.02
N ASP A 688 3.76 28.31 -19.99
CA ASP A 688 2.57 28.52 -19.16
C ASP A 688 1.78 29.78 -19.55
N ASN A 689 0.50 29.81 -19.19
CA ASN A 689 -0.39 30.95 -19.40
C ASN A 689 -1.05 31.38 -18.08
N LEU A 690 -0.68 32.57 -17.57
CA LEU A 690 -1.10 33.08 -16.27
C LEU A 690 -1.91 34.37 -16.46
N THR A 691 -3.23 34.29 -16.27
CA THR A 691 -4.17 35.32 -16.72
C THR A 691 -5.14 35.79 -15.63
N PHE A 692 -5.46 37.09 -15.64
CA PHE A 692 -6.47 37.70 -14.77
C PHE A 692 -6.26 37.45 -13.26
N SER A 693 -5.04 37.61 -12.74
CA SER A 693 -4.81 37.56 -11.29
C SER A 693 -5.35 38.80 -10.56
N GLY A 694 -5.84 38.62 -9.33
CA GLY A 694 -6.34 39.68 -8.44
C GLY A 694 -5.26 40.65 -7.97
N GLY A 695 -4.05 40.14 -7.70
CA GLY A 695 -2.85 40.87 -7.33
C GLY A 695 -1.70 40.62 -8.30
N ILE A 696 -0.47 40.47 -7.79
CA ILE A 696 0.71 40.08 -8.56
C ILE A 696 0.50 38.66 -9.12
N THR A 697 0.82 38.44 -10.40
CA THR A 697 0.61 37.15 -11.04
C THR A 697 1.51 36.05 -10.43
N VAL A 698 2.80 36.32 -10.27
CA VAL A 698 3.75 35.43 -9.58
C VAL A 698 4.58 36.22 -8.57
N GLU A 699 4.41 35.93 -7.28
CA GLU A 699 5.16 36.57 -6.19
C GLU A 699 6.06 35.54 -5.47
N ILE A 700 7.36 35.84 -5.36
CA ILE A 700 8.34 34.97 -4.72
C ILE A 700 9.11 35.76 -3.66
N LYS A 701 9.05 35.30 -2.41
CA LYS A 701 9.76 35.87 -1.25
C LYS A 701 10.82 34.90 -0.73
N ASN A 702 12.07 35.11 -1.13
CA ASN A 702 13.20 34.30 -0.69
C ASN A 702 13.90 34.95 0.51
N THR A 703 13.76 34.37 1.71
CA THR A 703 14.45 34.82 2.92
C THR A 703 15.56 33.87 3.37
N THR A 704 15.67 32.69 2.74
CA THR A 704 16.61 31.63 3.13
C THR A 704 17.08 30.77 1.95
N GLY A 705 18.39 30.49 1.89
CA GLY A 705 18.97 29.61 0.87
C GLY A 705 19.08 30.23 -0.53
N ASN A 706 19.26 29.37 -1.52
CA ASN A 706 19.50 29.76 -2.92
C ASN A 706 18.38 29.27 -3.83
N LEU A 707 17.87 30.18 -4.66
CA LEU A 707 16.85 29.96 -5.68
C LEU A 707 17.48 30.08 -7.08
N LEU A 708 17.17 29.14 -7.97
CA LEU A 708 17.31 29.29 -9.42
C LEU A 708 15.92 29.32 -10.04
N LEU A 709 15.44 30.50 -10.43
CA LEU A 709 14.19 30.69 -11.16
C LEU A 709 14.48 30.74 -12.67
N ASN A 710 13.82 29.86 -13.42
CA ASN A 710 13.78 29.90 -14.88
C ASN A 710 12.32 30.10 -15.31
N THR A 711 12.00 31.24 -15.94
CA THR A 711 10.72 31.43 -16.63
C THR A 711 10.96 31.53 -18.12
N ASN A 712 10.40 30.58 -18.88
CA ASN A 712 10.60 30.43 -20.31
C ASN A 712 9.25 30.41 -21.02
N ASN A 713 9.09 31.15 -22.12
CA ASN A 713 7.89 31.08 -22.97
C ASN A 713 6.54 31.40 -22.25
N THR A 714 6.57 31.81 -20.97
CA THR A 714 5.39 32.03 -20.14
C THR A 714 4.73 33.36 -20.45
N THR A 715 3.40 33.37 -20.50
CA THR A 715 2.58 34.58 -20.62
C THR A 715 2.03 34.98 -19.25
N TYR A 716 2.22 36.25 -18.90
CA TYR A 716 1.71 36.93 -17.71
C TYR A 716 0.79 38.06 -18.21
N SER A 717 -0.53 37.98 -18.02
CA SER A 717 -1.40 38.99 -18.62
C SER A 717 -2.71 39.38 -17.90
N ASP A 718 -3.21 40.52 -18.35
CA ASP A 718 -4.61 40.94 -18.26
C ASP A 718 -5.14 41.36 -16.89
N THR A 719 -4.23 41.67 -15.95
CA THR A 719 -4.59 42.25 -14.63
C THR A 719 -5.28 43.61 -14.75
N GLN A 720 -5.07 44.37 -15.83
CA GLN A 720 -5.77 45.64 -16.12
C GLN A 720 -7.30 45.55 -16.19
N SER A 721 -7.84 44.36 -16.51
CA SER A 721 -9.29 44.11 -16.59
C SER A 721 -9.94 43.99 -15.22
N SER A 722 -9.15 43.59 -14.21
CA SER A 722 -9.60 43.50 -12.81
C SER A 722 -9.50 44.86 -12.13
N GLY A 723 -10.34 45.09 -11.11
CA GLY A 723 -10.25 46.30 -10.28
C GLY A 723 -8.98 46.37 -9.43
N ASN A 724 -8.44 45.20 -9.08
CA ASN A 724 -7.43 45.01 -8.03
C ASN A 724 -6.02 44.77 -8.58
N GLY A 725 -5.92 44.23 -9.79
CA GLY A 725 -4.72 43.65 -10.40
C GLY A 725 -3.43 44.45 -10.24
N GLN A 726 -2.33 43.75 -9.99
CA GLN A 726 -1.00 44.35 -9.83
C GLN A 726 -0.08 43.97 -11.00
N GLY A 727 1.13 43.48 -10.70
CA GLY A 727 2.21 43.24 -11.66
C GLY A 727 2.31 41.78 -12.12
N GLY A 728 3.31 41.50 -12.97
CA GLY A 728 3.56 40.18 -13.53
C GLY A 728 4.36 39.29 -12.58
N LEU A 729 5.68 39.37 -12.68
CA LEU A 729 6.62 38.61 -11.84
C LEU A 729 7.28 39.53 -10.81
N GLN A 730 7.13 39.22 -9.53
CA GLN A 730 7.90 39.82 -8.44
C GLN A 730 8.80 38.78 -7.74
N VAL A 731 10.08 39.13 -7.56
CA VAL A 731 11.04 38.34 -6.76
C VAL A 731 11.70 39.23 -5.70
N LEU A 732 11.32 39.04 -4.44
CA LEU A 732 11.90 39.71 -3.28
C LEU A 732 12.89 38.78 -2.57
N THR A 733 14.17 39.12 -2.60
CA THR A 733 15.23 38.40 -1.88
C THR A 733 15.67 39.23 -0.67
N THR A 734 15.47 38.73 0.55
CA THR A 734 15.65 39.50 1.80
C THR A 734 16.72 38.88 2.71
N GLY A 735 17.82 39.61 2.93
CA GLY A 735 18.94 39.18 3.76
C GLY A 735 18.94 39.72 5.18
N THR A 736 19.58 38.99 6.08
CA THR A 736 19.94 39.45 7.43
C THR A 736 21.46 39.58 7.56
N THR A 737 21.96 39.99 8.72
CA THR A 737 23.39 40.01 9.04
C THR A 737 24.03 38.61 9.18
N THR A 738 23.20 37.56 9.18
CA THR A 738 23.63 36.15 9.37
C THR A 738 23.15 35.20 8.27
N VAL A 739 22.16 35.60 7.47
CA VAL A 739 21.58 34.81 6.38
C VAL A 739 21.60 35.67 5.12
N HIS A 740 22.32 35.20 4.10
CA HIS A 740 22.53 35.93 2.86
C HIS A 740 21.95 35.11 1.69
N PRO A 741 20.62 35.18 1.45
CA PRO A 741 19.98 34.40 0.41
C PRO A 741 20.33 34.91 -0.98
N GLY A 742 20.38 33.99 -1.94
CA GLY A 742 20.68 34.25 -3.34
C GLY A 742 19.52 33.87 -4.25
N ALA A 743 19.27 34.67 -5.29
CA ALA A 743 18.34 34.33 -6.37
C ALA A 743 19.00 34.52 -7.74
N ILE A 744 18.98 33.48 -8.58
CA ILE A 744 19.25 33.60 -10.01
C ILE A 744 17.88 33.65 -10.70
N VAL A 745 17.62 34.67 -11.52
CA VAL A 745 16.31 34.92 -12.16
C VAL A 745 16.51 35.05 -13.67
N ASN A 746 16.20 33.98 -14.40
CA ASN A 746 16.27 33.91 -15.85
C ASN A 746 14.87 34.09 -16.45
N VAL A 747 14.67 35.14 -17.24
CA VAL A 747 13.41 35.49 -17.92
C VAL A 747 13.64 35.49 -19.43
N ASN A 748 13.15 34.46 -20.11
CA ASN A 748 13.48 34.20 -21.51
C ASN A 748 12.22 33.98 -22.36
N SER A 749 12.08 34.72 -23.45
CA SER A 749 10.94 34.65 -24.39
C SER A 749 9.56 34.77 -23.73
N CYS A 750 9.47 35.45 -22.57
CA CYS A 750 8.21 35.64 -21.83
C CYS A 750 7.40 36.84 -22.38
N SER A 751 6.10 36.85 -22.11
CA SER A 751 5.18 37.92 -22.51
C SER A 751 4.46 38.52 -21.30
N PHE A 752 4.71 39.80 -21.03
CA PHE A 752 4.14 40.59 -19.94
C PHE A 752 3.16 41.63 -20.51
N LEU A 753 1.87 41.30 -20.54
CA LEU A 753 0.87 41.99 -21.36
C LEU A 753 -0.26 42.58 -20.50
N ARG A 754 -0.55 43.87 -20.63
CA ARG A 754 -1.68 44.55 -19.95
C ARG A 754 -1.70 44.36 -18.42
N LEU A 755 -0.52 44.39 -17.79
CA LEU A 755 -0.32 44.42 -16.34
C LEU A 755 -0.43 45.86 -15.80
N ARG A 756 -0.70 46.08 -14.51
CA ARG A 756 -1.03 47.42 -13.96
C ARG A 756 0.13 48.18 -13.30
N THR A 757 1.10 47.46 -12.71
CA THR A 757 2.22 48.07 -11.96
C THR A 757 3.56 47.83 -12.65
N HIS A 758 4.03 46.58 -12.73
CA HIS A 758 5.29 46.18 -13.35
C HIS A 758 5.13 44.91 -14.22
N GLY A 759 6.00 44.74 -15.21
CA GLY A 759 6.19 43.45 -15.88
C GLY A 759 7.03 42.50 -15.03
N VAL A 760 8.29 42.86 -14.81
CA VAL A 760 9.21 42.19 -13.87
C VAL A 760 9.67 43.19 -12.82
N ASN A 761 9.55 42.81 -11.53
CA ASN A 761 10.16 43.50 -10.40
C ASN A 761 11.09 42.52 -9.64
N VAL A 762 12.37 42.85 -9.50
CA VAL A 762 13.33 42.04 -8.71
C VAL A 762 13.99 42.93 -7.68
N GLN A 763 13.89 42.54 -6.40
CA GLN A 763 14.38 43.34 -5.28
C GLN A 763 15.33 42.52 -4.40
N SER A 764 16.51 43.07 -4.14
CA SER A 764 17.51 42.49 -3.25
C SER A 764 17.73 43.43 -2.05
N VAL A 765 17.17 43.09 -0.89
CA VAL A 765 17.11 43.99 0.28
C VAL A 765 17.79 43.38 1.51
N GLY A 766 18.38 44.24 2.33
CA GLY A 766 18.71 43.89 3.71
C GLY A 766 17.51 44.06 4.64
N THR A 767 17.71 43.65 5.89
CA THR A 767 16.84 43.97 7.03
C THR A 767 17.46 45.05 7.95
N THR A 768 18.67 45.49 7.60
CA THR A 768 19.54 46.47 8.27
C THR A 768 20.65 46.84 7.28
N ASP A 769 21.32 47.98 7.45
CA ASP A 769 22.48 48.42 6.65
C ASP A 769 23.59 47.35 6.45
N ALA A 770 23.68 46.35 7.33
CA ALA A 770 24.65 45.25 7.28
C ALA A 770 24.06 43.88 6.84
N GLY A 771 22.76 43.83 6.53
CA GLY A 771 22.11 42.68 5.90
C GLY A 771 22.28 42.75 4.39
N SER A 772 22.52 41.59 3.76
CA SER A 772 22.73 41.53 2.30
C SER A 772 22.03 40.33 1.68
N ALA A 773 21.28 40.60 0.62
CA ALA A 773 20.80 39.63 -0.36
C ALA A 773 21.68 39.65 -1.64
N THR A 774 21.52 38.67 -2.51
CA THR A 774 22.08 38.73 -3.88
C THR A 774 21.04 38.30 -4.91
N SER A 775 20.90 39.07 -5.99
CA SER A 775 20.12 38.69 -7.16
C SER A 775 20.96 38.82 -8.43
N ASP A 776 21.01 37.76 -9.23
CA ASP A 776 21.62 37.72 -10.55
C ASP A 776 20.50 37.50 -11.58
N VAL A 777 20.22 38.52 -12.39
CA VAL A 777 19.04 38.57 -13.28
C VAL A 777 19.47 38.53 -14.75
N ASP A 778 18.80 37.73 -15.58
CA ASP A 778 18.97 37.75 -17.04
C ASP A 778 17.59 37.83 -17.72
N ILE A 779 17.36 38.85 -18.54
CA ILE A 779 16.09 39.11 -19.23
C ILE A 779 16.35 39.23 -20.72
N THR A 780 15.94 38.21 -21.47
CA THR A 780 16.19 38.09 -22.92
C THR A 780 14.90 37.81 -23.69
N THR A 781 14.89 38.23 -24.96
CA THR A 781 13.85 37.93 -26.00
C THR A 781 12.40 38.24 -25.62
N SER A 782 12.17 38.86 -24.46
CA SER A 782 10.86 38.99 -23.85
C SER A 782 10.10 40.24 -24.34
N THR A 783 8.79 40.23 -24.11
CA THR A 783 7.85 41.27 -24.58
C THR A 783 7.16 41.90 -23.38
N PHE A 784 7.30 43.21 -23.20
CA PHE A 784 6.60 44.00 -22.20
C PHE A 784 5.68 44.99 -22.92
N ASP A 785 4.37 44.87 -22.71
CA ASP A 785 3.36 45.73 -23.35
C ASP A 785 2.27 46.19 -22.37
N PRO A 786 2.24 47.48 -21.97
CA PRO A 786 1.20 48.02 -21.10
C PRO A 786 -0.19 48.01 -21.73
N GLY A 787 -0.35 47.77 -23.04
CA GLY A 787 -1.63 47.95 -23.71
C GLY A 787 -2.12 49.39 -23.55
N THR A 788 -3.29 49.58 -22.94
CA THR A 788 -3.91 50.90 -22.69
C THR A 788 -3.75 51.41 -21.25
N GLY A 789 -3.46 50.56 -20.26
CA GLY A 789 -3.26 50.94 -18.86
C GLY A 789 -1.82 51.33 -18.52
N THR A 790 -1.56 51.55 -17.23
CA THR A 790 -0.23 51.86 -16.68
C THR A 790 0.62 50.61 -16.53
N MET A 791 1.94 50.72 -16.72
CA MET A 791 2.91 49.67 -16.38
C MET A 791 4.32 50.26 -16.44
N ILE A 792 5.22 49.83 -15.54
CA ILE A 792 6.69 49.85 -15.71
C ILE A 792 7.10 48.55 -16.38
N GLY A 793 7.97 48.57 -17.39
CA GLY A 793 8.37 47.33 -18.07
C GLY A 793 9.18 46.42 -17.14
N ILE A 794 10.36 46.91 -16.75
CA ILE A 794 11.31 46.21 -15.89
C ILE A 794 11.74 47.13 -14.74
N ASP A 795 11.79 46.59 -13.53
CA ASP A 795 12.09 47.31 -12.30
C ASP A 795 13.06 46.46 -11.45
N LEU A 796 14.28 46.93 -11.21
CA LEU A 796 15.34 46.14 -10.57
C LEU A 796 16.00 46.93 -9.44
N ASP A 797 15.79 46.52 -8.20
CA ASP A 797 16.20 47.27 -7.01
C ASP A 797 17.21 46.48 -6.15
N ALA A 798 18.16 47.21 -5.53
CA ALA A 798 18.90 46.70 -4.38
C ALA A 798 19.07 47.75 -3.27
N ASP A 799 19.00 47.29 -2.02
CA ASP A 799 19.14 48.14 -0.83
C ASP A 799 20.05 47.51 0.23
N ASP A 800 20.44 48.29 1.24
CA ASP A 800 21.39 47.95 2.31
C ASP A 800 22.75 47.47 1.75
N ALA A 801 23.27 46.33 2.21
CA ALA A 801 24.53 45.76 1.73
C ALA A 801 24.33 44.77 0.57
N SER A 802 23.16 44.77 -0.07
CA SER A 802 22.79 43.79 -1.09
C SER A 802 23.46 44.04 -2.45
N THR A 803 23.51 42.99 -3.27
CA THR A 803 24.09 43.02 -4.62
C THR A 803 23.07 42.60 -5.67
N LEU A 804 22.91 43.41 -6.71
CA LEU A 804 22.11 43.08 -7.88
C LEU A 804 23.00 43.12 -9.12
N LYS A 805 23.13 41.98 -9.80
CA LYS A 805 23.66 41.92 -11.16
C LYS A 805 22.53 41.71 -12.14
N PHE A 806 22.63 42.31 -13.32
CA PHE A 806 21.61 42.12 -14.34
C PHE A 806 22.15 42.16 -15.77
N ASN A 807 21.51 41.39 -16.64
CA ASN A 807 21.56 41.54 -18.08
C ASN A 807 20.12 41.74 -18.58
N VAL A 808 19.87 42.83 -19.30
CA VAL A 808 18.62 43.01 -20.05
C VAL A 808 19.02 43.23 -21.50
N VAL A 809 18.91 42.17 -22.32
CA VAL A 809 19.56 42.11 -23.63
C VAL A 809 18.67 41.47 -24.69
N ASN A 810 18.64 42.04 -25.91
CA ASN A 810 17.91 41.50 -27.06
C ASN A 810 16.42 41.21 -26.78
N ASN A 811 15.74 42.04 -25.98
CA ASN A 811 14.30 41.88 -25.76
C ASN A 811 13.51 42.31 -26.99
N THR A 812 12.36 41.67 -27.23
CA THR A 812 11.51 41.96 -28.39
C THR A 812 10.83 43.33 -28.26
N LYS A 813 10.52 43.74 -27.02
CA LYS A 813 9.73 44.93 -26.73
C LYS A 813 9.85 45.30 -25.25
N ILE A 814 10.31 46.51 -24.91
CA ILE A 814 10.26 47.02 -23.53
C ILE A 814 9.45 48.32 -23.49
N TRP A 815 8.13 48.21 -23.28
CA TRP A 815 7.23 49.38 -23.26
C TRP A 815 6.69 49.67 -21.85
N SER A 816 6.43 50.95 -21.57
CA SER A 816 5.74 51.42 -20.36
C SER A 816 4.69 52.49 -20.64
N ARG A 817 3.92 52.82 -19.60
CA ARG A 817 3.00 53.96 -19.58
C ARG A 817 2.87 54.50 -18.14
N ASN A 818 3.00 55.82 -17.98
CA ASN A 818 3.01 56.54 -16.70
C ASN A 818 4.13 56.10 -15.72
N GLY A 819 5.27 55.65 -16.25
CA GLY A 819 6.44 55.23 -15.49
C GLY A 819 7.60 54.93 -16.43
N PRO A 820 8.82 54.73 -15.90
CA PRO A 820 9.96 54.37 -16.71
C PRO A 820 9.74 53.04 -17.43
N ALA A 821 10.33 52.86 -18.62
CA ALA A 821 10.28 51.56 -19.31
C ALA A 821 11.26 50.56 -18.70
N MET A 822 12.40 51.07 -18.22
CA MET A 822 13.31 50.35 -17.34
C MET A 822 13.72 51.24 -16.17
N ASN A 823 13.61 50.71 -14.96
CA ASN A 823 14.13 51.31 -13.74
C ASN A 823 15.17 50.37 -13.11
N VAL A 824 16.31 50.93 -12.71
CA VAL A 824 17.32 50.25 -11.89
C VAL A 824 17.64 51.16 -10.71
N PHE A 825 17.53 50.65 -9.49
CA PHE A 825 17.70 51.43 -8.28
C PHE A 825 18.69 50.78 -7.32
N GLY A 826 19.63 51.56 -6.79
CA GLY A 826 20.50 51.16 -5.70
C GLY A 826 20.42 52.17 -4.57
N ASP A 827 20.21 51.75 -3.34
CA ASP A 827 20.18 52.64 -2.16
C ASP A 827 21.09 52.13 -1.01
N VAL A 828 21.23 52.96 0.03
CA VAL A 828 22.06 52.77 1.23
C VAL A 828 23.51 52.46 0.89
N SER A 829 23.89 51.19 0.74
CA SER A 829 25.27 50.79 0.43
C SER A 829 25.37 49.78 -0.72
N ALA A 830 24.26 49.58 -1.44
CA ALA A 830 24.06 48.49 -2.39
C ALA A 830 25.03 48.52 -3.57
N THR A 831 25.19 47.36 -4.22
CA THR A 831 26.05 47.19 -5.40
C THR A 831 25.23 46.77 -6.62
N ILE A 832 25.23 47.62 -7.65
CA ILE A 832 24.51 47.44 -8.92
C ILE A 832 25.51 47.17 -10.04
N ASP A 833 25.38 46.06 -10.78
CA ASP A 833 26.37 45.66 -11.78
C ASP A 833 25.71 44.99 -13.02
N GLY A 834 25.43 45.76 -14.08
CA GLY A 834 24.65 45.19 -15.18
C GLY A 834 24.57 45.95 -16.50
N ARG A 835 23.88 45.32 -17.46
CA ARG A 835 23.79 45.73 -18.87
C ARG A 835 22.36 45.95 -19.33
N ILE A 836 22.17 46.98 -20.15
CA ILE A 836 20.94 47.28 -20.87
C ILE A 836 21.34 47.45 -22.33
N ASN A 837 21.33 46.36 -23.10
CA ASN A 837 21.92 46.32 -24.44
C ASN A 837 20.92 45.84 -25.51
N ASP A 838 20.96 46.48 -26.69
CA ASP A 838 20.26 46.00 -27.89
C ASP A 838 18.71 45.91 -27.74
N ASN A 839 18.10 46.70 -26.85
CA ASN A 839 16.64 46.66 -26.62
C ASN A 839 15.88 47.77 -27.35
N PRO A 840 14.66 47.49 -27.87
CA PRO A 840 13.68 48.49 -28.28
C PRO A 840 12.84 48.95 -27.07
N VAL A 841 13.04 50.19 -26.66
CA VAL A 841 12.45 50.80 -25.45
C VAL A 841 11.47 51.90 -25.84
N GLN A 842 10.24 51.89 -25.29
CA GLN A 842 9.25 52.94 -25.57
C GLN A 842 8.44 53.35 -24.33
N VAL A 843 8.33 54.66 -24.08
CA VAL A 843 7.40 55.21 -23.08
C VAL A 843 6.19 55.76 -23.82
N LEU A 844 5.02 55.13 -23.64
CA LEU A 844 3.77 55.53 -24.25
C LEU A 844 3.11 56.68 -23.48
N ASN A 845 2.52 57.61 -24.22
CA ASN A 845 1.85 58.77 -23.63
C ASN A 845 0.45 58.44 -23.13
N ASN A 846 0.07 59.05 -22.02
CA ASN A 846 -1.30 59.11 -21.51
C ASN A 846 -1.69 60.57 -21.29
N VAL A 847 -2.97 60.89 -21.44
CA VAL A 847 -3.48 62.25 -21.23
C VAL A 847 -3.61 62.56 -19.74
N GLY A 848 -2.72 63.41 -19.20
CA GLY A 848 -2.98 64.17 -17.97
C GLY A 848 -2.04 63.98 -16.77
N SER A 849 -0.96 63.18 -16.85
CA SER A 849 0.07 63.16 -15.81
C SER A 849 1.44 62.74 -16.35
N ASN A 850 2.50 63.36 -15.84
CA ASN A 850 3.82 63.43 -16.47
C ASN A 850 4.87 62.71 -15.61
N VAL A 851 5.24 61.47 -15.96
CA VAL A 851 6.39 60.76 -15.34
C VAL A 851 6.89 59.60 -16.21
N GLY A 852 8.22 59.48 -16.36
CA GLY A 852 8.88 58.26 -16.83
C GLY A 852 10.04 58.51 -17.81
N SER A 853 11.26 58.16 -17.41
CA SER A 853 12.42 58.09 -18.32
C SER A 853 12.34 56.84 -19.20
N GLY A 854 12.99 56.81 -20.37
CA GLY A 854 13.06 55.59 -21.18
C GLY A 854 13.81 54.49 -20.43
N ILE A 855 15.09 54.75 -20.18
CA ILE A 855 15.94 53.96 -19.28
C ILE A 855 16.31 54.86 -18.10
N ARG A 856 16.10 54.39 -16.87
CA ARG A 856 16.52 55.06 -15.64
C ARG A 856 17.43 54.15 -14.84
N ALA A 857 18.58 54.66 -14.39
CA ALA A 857 19.38 53.99 -13.37
C ALA A 857 19.90 54.98 -12.32
N ASN A 858 19.42 54.82 -11.09
CA ASN A 858 19.64 55.77 -10.01
C ASN A 858 20.37 55.10 -8.83
N LEU A 859 21.44 55.72 -8.36
CA LEU A 859 22.20 55.28 -7.19
C LEU A 859 22.14 56.32 -6.08
N ASN A 860 21.59 55.94 -4.94
CA ASN A 860 21.35 56.77 -3.77
C ASN A 860 22.35 56.50 -2.64
N LYS A 861 22.54 57.51 -1.79
CA LYS A 861 23.36 57.45 -0.57
C LYS A 861 24.81 57.00 -0.87
N ASP A 862 25.24 55.84 -0.36
CA ASP A 862 26.56 55.24 -0.55
C ASP A 862 26.51 54.01 -1.48
N ALA A 863 25.45 53.86 -2.26
CA ALA A 863 25.34 52.83 -3.29
C ALA A 863 26.41 53.03 -4.39
N SER A 864 26.78 51.94 -5.06
CA SER A 864 27.82 51.91 -6.10
C SER A 864 27.41 51.05 -7.26
N GLY A 865 27.93 51.34 -8.45
CA GLY A 865 27.66 50.45 -9.57
C GLY A 865 28.44 50.66 -10.85
N ARG A 866 28.27 49.68 -11.74
CA ARG A 866 28.75 49.67 -13.12
C ARG A 866 27.56 49.37 -14.03
N ILE A 867 27.31 50.23 -15.02
CA ILE A 867 26.16 50.12 -15.90
C ILE A 867 26.59 50.33 -17.36
N GLU A 868 26.30 49.35 -18.21
CA GLU A 868 26.41 49.50 -19.67
C GLU A 868 25.02 49.76 -20.24
N VAL A 869 24.86 50.82 -21.04
CA VAL A 869 23.65 51.13 -21.80
C VAL A 869 24.05 51.28 -23.27
N LYS A 870 23.81 50.24 -24.08
CA LYS A 870 24.41 50.13 -25.41
C LYS A 870 23.40 49.77 -26.49
N THR A 871 23.52 50.40 -27.66
CA THR A 871 22.79 50.05 -28.89
C THR A 871 21.25 49.93 -28.77
N ASN A 872 20.66 50.50 -27.71
CA ASN A 872 19.21 50.52 -27.53
C ASN A 872 18.56 51.53 -28.49
N VAL A 873 17.32 51.23 -28.90
CA VAL A 873 16.45 52.16 -29.62
C VAL A 873 15.41 52.67 -28.62
N VAL A 874 15.60 53.88 -28.12
CA VAL A 874 14.77 54.49 -27.08
C VAL A 874 13.85 55.55 -27.71
N ASN A 875 12.55 55.41 -27.54
CA ASN A 875 11.56 56.37 -28.06
C ASN A 875 10.61 56.80 -26.94
N ILE A 876 10.71 58.04 -26.46
CA ILE A 876 9.83 58.56 -25.39
C ILE A 876 8.96 59.70 -25.90
N GLY A 877 7.68 59.66 -25.57
CA GLY A 877 6.74 60.74 -25.92
C GLY A 877 6.53 61.79 -24.82
N SER A 878 7.09 61.60 -23.61
CA SER A 878 6.73 62.33 -22.38
C SER A 878 7.95 62.82 -21.56
N ASP A 879 7.69 63.43 -20.41
CA ASP A 879 8.41 64.60 -19.86
C ASP A 879 9.83 64.42 -19.32
N ASP A 880 10.30 63.20 -19.06
CA ASP A 880 11.60 62.99 -18.41
C ASP A 880 12.75 62.89 -19.44
N ALA A 881 13.83 62.15 -19.12
CA ALA A 881 14.91 61.87 -20.05
C ALA A 881 14.75 60.56 -20.85
N GLY A 882 15.29 60.50 -22.06
CA GLY A 882 15.37 59.23 -22.81
C GLY A 882 16.22 58.20 -22.08
N ILE A 883 17.41 58.61 -21.64
CA ILE A 883 18.29 57.85 -20.73
C ILE A 883 18.63 58.75 -19.54
N ASP A 884 18.34 58.31 -18.33
CA ASP A 884 18.59 58.98 -17.05
C ASP A 884 19.56 58.16 -16.20
N LEU A 885 20.72 58.74 -15.87
CA LEU A 885 21.73 58.11 -15.00
C LEU A 885 22.09 59.08 -13.87
N THR A 886 21.52 58.86 -12.69
CA THR A 886 21.53 59.83 -11.59
C THR A 886 22.24 59.26 -10.35
N GLY A 887 23.26 59.96 -9.87
CA GLY A 887 23.81 59.78 -8.52
C GLY A 887 23.14 60.75 -7.54
N ILE A 888 22.64 60.25 -6.41
CA ILE A 888 21.95 61.02 -5.36
C ILE A 888 22.74 60.87 -4.05
N GLY A 889 23.36 61.94 -3.55
CA GLY A 889 24.20 61.87 -2.35
C GLY A 889 23.42 61.85 -1.03
N ARG A 890 24.12 61.48 0.06
CA ARG A 890 23.64 61.68 1.44
C ARG A 890 23.69 63.17 1.78
N THR A 891 22.57 63.73 2.22
CA THR A 891 22.55 65.08 2.78
C THR A 891 23.33 65.15 4.10
N SER A 892 23.77 66.36 4.44
CA SER A 892 24.95 66.69 5.29
C SER A 892 24.92 66.33 6.79
N ALA A 893 24.13 65.36 7.23
CA ALA A 893 23.94 65.02 8.64
C ALA A 893 24.85 63.91 9.21
N ASN A 894 25.59 63.16 8.39
CA ASN A 894 26.51 62.11 8.85
C ASN A 894 27.96 62.34 8.40
N ALA A 895 28.91 62.19 9.33
CA ALA A 895 30.33 62.47 9.12
C ALA A 895 31.08 61.31 8.45
N GLY A 896 30.96 61.21 7.13
CA GLY A 896 31.71 60.27 6.30
C GLY A 896 31.41 60.54 4.82
N GLY A 897 32.19 61.42 4.20
CA GLY A 897 31.88 61.89 2.83
C GLY A 897 31.88 60.74 1.82
N ALA A 898 30.88 60.72 0.93
CA ALA A 898 30.70 59.65 -0.06
C ALA A 898 31.96 59.42 -0.90
N THR A 899 32.47 58.19 -0.90
CA THR A 899 33.69 57.77 -1.64
C THR A 899 33.40 56.82 -2.80
N LYS A 900 32.13 56.50 -3.08
CA LYS A 900 31.74 55.49 -4.08
C LYS A 900 31.31 56.12 -5.41
N THR A 901 31.39 55.31 -6.47
CA THR A 901 31.35 55.77 -7.87
C THR A 901 30.26 55.05 -8.66
N LEU A 902 29.54 55.78 -9.52
CA LEU A 902 28.86 55.19 -10.68
C LEU A 902 29.83 55.16 -11.86
N ASN A 903 30.08 53.99 -12.44
CA ASN A 903 30.77 53.82 -13.71
C ASN A 903 29.73 53.53 -14.79
N ALA A 904 29.57 54.40 -15.78
CA ALA A 904 28.56 54.20 -16.82
C ALA A 904 29.12 54.29 -18.24
N THR A 905 28.82 53.32 -19.09
CA THR A 905 29.15 53.34 -20.52
C THR A 905 27.85 53.47 -21.31
N VAL A 906 27.64 54.61 -21.95
CA VAL A 906 26.43 54.93 -22.74
C VAL A 906 26.84 55.08 -24.20
N THR A 907 26.67 54.03 -25.01
CA THR A 907 27.25 54.02 -26.36
C THR A 907 26.35 53.46 -27.46
N GLY A 908 26.30 54.14 -28.61
CA GLY A 908 25.61 53.64 -29.80
C GLY A 908 24.08 53.64 -29.72
N ASN A 909 23.49 54.25 -28.69
CA ASN A 909 22.03 54.29 -28.54
C ASN A 909 21.39 55.29 -29.52
N ASN A 910 20.19 54.97 -30.01
CA ASN A 910 19.36 55.87 -30.80
C ASN A 910 18.18 56.33 -29.94
N VAL A 911 18.19 57.59 -29.52
CA VAL A 911 17.25 58.17 -28.55
C VAL A 911 16.40 59.23 -29.23
N THR A 912 15.09 58.99 -29.34
CA THR A 912 14.11 59.96 -29.84
C THR A 912 13.23 60.44 -28.68
N ILE A 913 13.08 61.76 -28.53
CA ILE A 913 12.32 62.37 -27.42
C ILE A 913 11.23 63.35 -27.90
N GLY A 914 10.11 63.36 -27.18
CA GLY A 914 8.90 64.12 -27.49
C GLY A 914 8.94 65.59 -27.05
N ALA A 915 7.85 66.31 -27.35
CA ALA A 915 7.75 67.76 -27.13
C ALA A 915 7.77 68.19 -25.66
N THR A 916 7.40 67.32 -24.74
CA THR A 916 7.42 67.60 -23.30
C THR A 916 8.65 67.04 -22.60
N SER A 917 9.38 66.11 -23.23
CA SER A 917 10.61 65.49 -22.71
C SER A 917 11.68 66.54 -22.41
N THR A 918 12.31 66.43 -21.24
CA THR A 918 13.33 67.39 -20.80
C THR A 918 14.68 67.16 -21.47
N TYR A 919 15.18 65.91 -21.53
CA TYR A 919 16.53 65.61 -22.04
C TYR A 919 16.58 64.36 -22.92
N GLY A 920 17.52 64.29 -23.86
CA GLY A 920 17.80 63.05 -24.59
C GLY A 920 18.53 62.05 -23.70
N ILE A 921 19.75 62.42 -23.32
CA ILE A 921 20.55 61.72 -22.31
C ILE A 921 20.78 62.70 -21.15
N PHE A 922 20.48 62.28 -19.93
CA PHE A 922 20.68 63.04 -18.70
C PHE A 922 21.60 62.24 -17.77
N ILE A 923 22.68 62.88 -17.32
CA ILE A 923 23.61 62.29 -16.35
C ILE A 923 23.94 63.34 -15.29
N ILE A 924 23.75 63.02 -14.02
CA ILE A 924 23.93 63.98 -12.93
C ILE A 924 24.64 63.34 -11.74
N SER A 925 25.69 64.01 -11.25
CA SER A 925 26.56 63.43 -10.21
C SER A 925 25.98 63.49 -8.80
N ALA A 926 24.99 64.33 -8.56
CA ALA A 926 24.44 64.64 -7.24
C ALA A 926 23.04 65.26 -7.39
N SER A 927 22.21 65.16 -6.37
CA SER A 927 20.87 65.80 -6.38
C SER A 927 20.91 67.20 -5.75
N ASN A 928 21.76 67.39 -4.73
CA ASN A 928 21.80 68.58 -3.90
C ASN A 928 23.18 69.27 -3.92
N ALA A 929 23.22 70.53 -3.47
CA ALA A 929 24.47 71.23 -3.19
C ALA A 929 25.01 70.78 -1.83
N GLY A 930 26.15 70.09 -1.82
CA GLY A 930 26.76 69.49 -0.62
C GLY A 930 27.09 68.00 -0.76
N ASP A 931 26.51 67.32 -1.76
CA ASP A 931 26.82 65.92 -2.09
C ASP A 931 28.25 65.78 -2.64
N ASN A 932 28.95 64.67 -2.33
CA ASN A 932 30.34 64.40 -2.76
C ASN A 932 30.47 63.28 -3.81
N ASN A 933 29.35 62.78 -4.33
CA ASN A 933 29.30 61.64 -5.23
C ASN A 933 30.11 61.87 -6.51
N ALA A 934 30.70 60.78 -7.02
CA ALA A 934 31.52 60.77 -8.22
C ALA A 934 30.91 59.88 -9.30
N ILE A 935 30.86 60.36 -10.54
CA ILE A 935 30.48 59.57 -11.70
C ILE A 935 31.63 59.54 -12.70
N CYS A 936 31.96 58.36 -13.22
CA CYS A 936 32.83 58.18 -14.39
C CYS A 936 31.99 57.67 -15.57
N VAL A 937 31.92 58.44 -16.67
CA VAL A 937 31.13 58.07 -17.85
C VAL A 937 31.92 58.03 -19.15
N ASN A 938 31.56 57.09 -20.03
CA ASN A 938 31.98 57.06 -21.43
C ASN A 938 30.72 57.19 -22.30
N VAL A 939 30.55 58.35 -22.94
CA VAL A 939 29.36 58.67 -23.73
C VAL A 939 29.77 58.87 -25.19
N ALA A 940 29.50 57.90 -26.07
CA ALA A 940 30.03 57.87 -27.43
C ALA A 940 29.08 57.29 -28.47
N ASN A 941 29.10 57.82 -29.69
CA ASN A 941 28.34 57.35 -30.85
C ASN A 941 26.81 57.28 -30.66
N ASN A 942 26.24 58.00 -29.68
CA ASN A 942 24.80 58.05 -29.49
C ASN A 942 24.16 59.03 -30.48
N THR A 943 23.00 58.68 -31.03
CA THR A 943 22.18 59.58 -31.85
C THR A 943 20.98 60.03 -31.04
N VAL A 944 20.83 61.35 -30.85
CA VAL A 944 19.66 61.94 -30.18
C VAL A 944 18.84 62.74 -31.19
N ILE A 945 17.55 62.47 -31.25
CA ILE A 945 16.56 63.20 -32.06
C ILE A 945 15.57 63.83 -31.07
N ARG A 946 15.72 65.12 -30.79
CA ARG A 946 14.84 65.84 -29.86
C ARG A 946 13.78 66.67 -30.56
N ASN A 947 12.68 66.90 -29.85
CA ASN A 947 11.78 68.00 -30.19
C ASN A 947 12.46 69.36 -29.89
N PRO A 948 12.22 70.42 -30.69
CA PRO A 948 12.75 71.75 -30.41
C PRO A 948 12.37 72.31 -29.03
N SER A 949 11.24 71.87 -28.46
CA SER A 949 10.73 72.30 -27.15
C SER A 949 11.43 71.64 -25.95
N SER A 950 12.13 70.52 -26.16
CA SER A 950 12.95 69.86 -25.14
C SER A 950 14.15 70.74 -24.75
N ILE A 951 14.70 70.57 -23.54
CA ILE A 951 15.74 71.47 -23.01
C ILE A 951 17.09 71.25 -23.71
N ALA A 952 17.53 70.00 -23.82
CA ALA A 952 18.80 69.62 -24.45
C ALA A 952 18.82 68.17 -24.95
N SER A 953 19.59 67.89 -25.99
CA SER A 953 19.88 66.53 -26.44
C SER A 953 20.77 65.77 -25.45
N PHE A 954 21.71 66.45 -24.81
CA PHE A 954 22.47 65.90 -23.67
C PHE A 954 22.59 66.93 -22.54
N ARG A 955 22.41 66.47 -21.30
CA ARG A 955 22.69 67.26 -20.11
C ARG A 955 23.57 66.50 -19.13
N ALA A 956 24.71 67.10 -18.78
CA ALA A 956 25.55 66.68 -17.67
C ALA A 956 25.56 67.74 -16.56
N ARG A 957 25.30 67.35 -15.30
CA ARG A 957 25.17 68.30 -14.18
C ARG A 957 25.95 67.88 -12.92
N VAL A 958 26.58 68.87 -12.27
CA VAL A 958 27.36 68.71 -11.03
C VAL A 958 26.94 69.78 -10.00
N PRO A 959 25.81 69.61 -9.29
CA PRO A 959 25.24 70.70 -8.48
C PRO A 959 26.06 71.09 -7.24
N SER A 960 27.01 70.25 -6.80
CA SER A 960 27.89 70.49 -5.65
C SER A 960 29.30 70.87 -6.08
N ALA A 961 29.92 71.82 -5.38
CA ALA A 961 31.31 72.24 -5.63
C ALA A 961 32.34 71.15 -5.27
N THR A 962 31.95 70.20 -4.43
CA THR A 962 32.74 69.04 -3.99
C THR A 962 32.41 67.75 -4.75
N GLY A 963 31.47 67.79 -5.70
CA GLY A 963 31.11 66.66 -6.56
C GLY A 963 32.01 66.54 -7.80
N PHE A 964 32.10 65.33 -8.34
CA PHE A 964 32.96 65.03 -9.49
C PHE A 964 32.19 64.37 -10.64
N PHE A 965 32.43 64.85 -11.86
CA PHE A 965 31.93 64.24 -13.10
C PHE A 965 33.10 63.99 -14.05
N PHE A 966 33.53 62.75 -14.09
CA PHE A 966 34.62 62.32 -14.95
C PHE A 966 34.09 61.80 -16.28
N MET A 967 34.69 62.21 -17.39
CA MET A 967 34.38 61.69 -18.73
C MET A 967 35.60 60.96 -19.30
N GLU A 968 35.39 59.77 -19.84
CA GLU A 968 36.46 59.04 -20.52
C GLU A 968 36.89 59.76 -21.79
N GLY A 969 38.18 60.04 -21.94
CA GLY A 969 38.70 60.82 -23.06
C GLY A 969 38.29 62.30 -23.05
N PHE A 970 37.96 62.85 -21.87
CA PHE A 970 37.78 64.29 -21.67
C PHE A 970 39.01 65.07 -22.15
N ASN A 971 38.78 66.22 -22.81
CA ASN A 971 39.84 67.07 -23.34
C ASN A 971 39.98 68.40 -22.57
N THR A 972 39.50 69.51 -23.15
CA THR A 972 39.52 70.87 -22.60
C THR A 972 38.13 71.39 -22.28
N ASN A 973 37.08 70.87 -22.94
CA ASN A 973 35.69 71.16 -22.56
C ASN A 973 34.77 69.97 -22.88
N ALA A 974 33.65 69.88 -22.16
CA ALA A 974 32.77 68.72 -22.22
C ALA A 974 31.94 68.65 -23.52
N GLU A 975 31.70 69.78 -24.18
CA GLU A 975 30.94 69.90 -25.44
C GLU A 975 31.75 69.39 -26.65
N ASN A 976 33.02 69.80 -26.74
CA ASN A 976 33.99 69.21 -27.66
C ASN A 976 34.18 67.72 -27.38
N THR A 977 34.17 67.30 -26.11
CA THR A 977 34.25 65.87 -25.75
C THR A 977 33.04 65.10 -26.28
N TRP A 978 31.81 65.62 -26.12
CA TRP A 978 30.60 65.05 -26.71
C TRP A 978 30.69 64.92 -28.24
N ASN A 979 31.09 66.01 -28.93
CA ASN A 979 31.21 66.05 -30.39
C ASN A 979 32.29 65.08 -30.93
N ILE A 980 33.50 65.07 -30.34
CA ILE A 980 34.62 64.22 -30.79
C ILE A 980 34.34 62.73 -30.54
N LYS A 981 33.54 62.40 -29.53
CA LYS A 981 33.07 61.03 -29.26
C LYS A 981 31.96 60.56 -30.21
N GLY A 982 31.68 61.28 -31.30
CA GLY A 982 30.78 60.84 -32.37
C GLY A 982 29.30 60.91 -32.03
N ASN A 983 28.91 61.61 -30.96
CA ASN A 983 27.50 61.75 -30.60
C ASN A 983 26.81 62.80 -31.49
N MET A 984 25.52 62.58 -31.77
CA MET A 984 24.64 63.50 -32.50
C MET A 984 23.47 63.97 -31.63
N PRO A 985 22.97 65.21 -31.79
CA PRO A 985 23.48 66.23 -32.70
C PRO A 985 24.85 66.74 -32.25
N THR A 986 25.67 67.16 -33.22
CA THR A 986 26.87 67.93 -32.94
C THR A 986 26.48 69.38 -32.68
N SER A 987 27.08 70.00 -31.67
CA SER A 987 26.64 71.33 -31.25
C SER A 987 27.10 72.43 -32.23
N ALA A 988 26.12 73.17 -32.78
CA ALA A 988 26.35 74.30 -33.68
C ALA A 988 26.02 75.68 -33.05
N GLY A 989 25.73 75.70 -31.75
CA GLY A 989 25.47 76.90 -30.95
C GLY A 989 24.10 76.92 -30.28
N GLY A 990 24.08 76.87 -28.95
CA GLY A 990 22.88 77.08 -28.12
C GLY A 990 22.03 75.83 -27.83
N SER A 991 21.75 75.60 -26.54
CA SER A 991 20.84 74.61 -25.92
C SER A 991 20.94 73.12 -26.30
N GLU A 992 21.54 72.70 -27.41
CA GLU A 992 21.60 71.28 -27.80
C GLU A 992 22.33 70.41 -26.78
N VAL A 993 23.40 70.93 -26.19
CA VAL A 993 24.18 70.24 -25.16
C VAL A 993 24.34 71.18 -23.99
N SER A 994 24.03 70.70 -22.78
CA SER A 994 24.01 71.50 -21.55
C SER A 994 24.94 70.93 -20.49
N PHE A 995 25.97 71.70 -20.14
CA PHE A 995 26.83 71.44 -19.00
C PHE A 995 26.59 72.51 -17.94
N GLY A 996 26.43 72.12 -16.68
CA GLY A 996 26.20 73.09 -15.60
C GLY A 996 26.43 72.53 -14.21
N GLY A 997 26.82 73.40 -13.28
CA GLY A 997 27.21 72.99 -11.94
C GLY A 997 28.29 73.88 -11.34
N SER A 998 28.77 73.50 -10.17
CA SER A 998 29.89 74.16 -9.47
C SER A 998 31.08 73.24 -9.22
N GLY A 999 30.95 71.93 -9.47
CA GLY A 999 32.02 70.94 -9.28
C GLY A 999 32.91 70.71 -10.51
N THR A 1000 33.72 69.65 -10.45
CA THR A 1000 34.85 69.45 -11.38
C THR A 1000 34.55 68.46 -12.50
N PHE A 1001 34.89 68.84 -13.74
CA PHE A 1001 34.98 67.95 -14.90
C PHE A 1001 36.45 67.53 -15.14
N ASN A 1002 36.71 66.22 -15.32
CA ASN A 1002 38.06 65.69 -15.53
C ASN A 1002 38.02 64.31 -16.27
N THR A 1003 39.17 63.69 -16.55
CA THR A 1003 39.25 62.40 -17.26
C THR A 1003 39.00 61.20 -16.34
N CYS A 1004 38.47 60.10 -16.87
CA CYS A 1004 38.57 58.76 -16.25
C CYS A 1004 38.71 57.65 -17.31
N THR A 1005 38.61 56.39 -16.87
CA THR A 1005 38.42 55.21 -17.72
C THR A 1005 37.28 54.41 -17.10
N THR A 1006 36.23 54.08 -17.86
CA THR A 1006 35.09 53.35 -17.31
C THR A 1006 35.45 51.88 -17.10
N VAL A 1007 34.88 51.30 -16.04
CA VAL A 1007 34.93 49.85 -15.81
C VAL A 1007 33.61 49.25 -16.26
N LEU A 1008 33.67 48.34 -17.25
CA LEU A 1008 32.49 47.60 -17.69
C LEU A 1008 31.96 46.68 -16.57
N PRO A 1009 30.64 46.43 -16.53
CA PRO A 1009 30.04 45.55 -15.53
C PRO A 1009 30.53 44.10 -15.64
N THR A 1010 30.43 43.29 -14.58
CA THR A 1010 30.54 41.82 -14.76
C THR A 1010 29.24 41.24 -15.32
N ASN A 1011 29.26 40.03 -15.88
CA ASN A 1011 28.02 39.34 -16.20
C ASN A 1011 27.41 38.76 -14.90
N PRO A 1012 26.07 38.56 -14.85
CA PRO A 1012 25.45 37.67 -13.88
C PRO A 1012 26.06 36.27 -13.92
N THR A 1013 25.86 35.50 -12.86
CA THR A 1013 26.28 34.09 -12.76
C THR A 1013 25.27 33.20 -13.49
N ILE A 1014 25.27 33.28 -14.82
CA ILE A 1014 24.34 32.53 -15.67
C ILE A 1014 24.71 31.03 -15.61
N THR A 1015 23.86 30.21 -14.99
CA THR A 1015 23.79 28.79 -15.33
C THR A 1015 23.06 28.67 -16.67
N PRO A 1016 23.68 28.16 -17.74
CA PRO A 1016 23.01 28.08 -19.04
C PRO A 1016 21.73 27.25 -18.92
N SER A 1017 20.64 27.76 -19.51
CA SER A 1017 19.42 26.98 -19.72
C SER A 1017 19.77 25.72 -20.52
N SER A 1018 19.42 24.55 -19.97
CA SER A 1018 19.67 23.23 -20.54
C SER A 1018 18.74 22.92 -21.70
#